data_AF-A0A024U1L8-F1
#
_entry.id   AF-A0A024U1L8-F1
#
_cell.length_a   1.000
_cell.length_b   1.000
_cell.length_c   1.000
_cell.angle_alpha   90.00
_cell.angle_beta   90.00
_cell.angle_gamma   90.00
#
_symmetry.space_group_name_H-M   'P 1'
#
loop_
_entity.id
_entity.type
_entity.pdbx_description
1 polymer ?
#
loop_
_entity_poly.entity_id
_entity_poly.type
_entity_poly.pdbx_seq_one_letter_code
_entity_poly.pdbx_strand_id
1 'polypeptide(L)'
;MHFQAVAKANSFNLPLRRRSRKLFTRCLSFGAVVVTLYIELCGSFALKRTLWGRNYSNLQTISYRSSTISNFIDLRAEAAQASPIVFLHSDPYSEQTNGCTIDAYGIVQSQLDVVARILRQSKASRGIPSFFAPATLVVDCSFTGLVDGSILRVHVADAERSQLVTYTIQTLRALRPTIHQDEACVLVATVWTNLTALRRNPTSYRHATAPLYSLRLGSTSRLDENVDVMEARPVAWTLRTSNGTVDVLGIQGVFFGDGAQGPSELLGHTIQFMWAQPATTTALDYLTAMDVMHQTTISHTYAWIQALIVVGVWGRLLVNLIVTGVVVVSRYKATGKVALPQVFPAVQRTLASRAWLIMLAMMCDQFWGLRILAVRHGYTRLYLWPAMDDPTLRANLLTWFMALASWVARHFDLSLSPMVVLAIFCLCEHFQSAFLLPLPAVDRHLAKMYNQNQLESAPGFLPTRSYGSLRGMPWWFVMYDLSWLIVACMVLIVYVAIVLAATRADARHHSRRMKRRSAVSPFGFLQSVTHVRLMHSNITAPFRRVFLAPHQGLVEPVDDIVCTSDSKLLLLNGSSLWCAGWVRLNVDYLVRVEAIPALLFNLLCQTTFFSVCGAKLDHDRLTHFDCLCVNELNWRDFLTLSITHVKLPRRFKGLSLHEDFSVIRQASHNAKPKPHLAKDDSDRKSTHVGSSRGPSVFEAFG
;
A
#
# COMPACT_ATOMS: atom_id res chain seq x y z
N MET A 1 35.19 -26.32 -26.71
CA MET A 1 35.50 -24.89 -26.51
C MET A 1 35.27 -24.00 -27.74
N HIS A 2 35.15 -24.51 -28.97
CA HIS A 2 34.93 -23.67 -30.17
C HIS A 2 33.55 -22.98 -30.30
N PHE A 3 32.49 -23.50 -29.65
CA PHE A 3 31.14 -22.92 -29.76
C PHE A 3 30.92 -21.61 -28.98
N GLN A 4 31.68 -21.37 -27.89
CA GLN A 4 31.62 -20.10 -27.16
C GLN A 4 32.24 -18.93 -27.95
N ALA A 5 33.14 -19.20 -28.89
CA ALA A 5 33.78 -18.18 -29.72
C ALA A 5 32.83 -17.63 -30.80
N VAL A 6 31.98 -18.48 -31.39
CA VAL A 6 31.05 -18.09 -32.46
C VAL A 6 29.82 -17.33 -31.92
N ALA A 7 29.33 -17.68 -30.73
CA ALA A 7 28.30 -16.90 -30.04
C ALA A 7 28.83 -15.52 -29.55
N LYS A 8 30.13 -15.42 -29.24
CA LYS A 8 30.81 -14.14 -29.02
C LYS A 8 30.88 -13.33 -30.33
N ALA A 9 31.21 -13.92 -31.47
CA ALA A 9 31.36 -13.17 -32.72
C ALA A 9 30.08 -12.47 -33.19
N ASN A 10 28.91 -13.10 -33.07
CA ASN A 10 27.65 -12.52 -33.57
C ASN A 10 26.93 -11.57 -32.59
N SER A 11 27.31 -11.57 -31.31
CA SER A 11 26.75 -10.63 -30.31
C SER A 11 27.57 -9.33 -30.16
N PHE A 12 28.76 -9.26 -30.77
CA PHE A 12 29.72 -8.16 -30.61
C PHE A 12 29.54 -6.97 -31.57
N ASN A 13 28.69 -7.08 -32.61
CA ASN A 13 28.46 -6.00 -33.57
C ASN A 13 27.12 -5.24 -33.36
N LEU A 14 26.68 -5.10 -32.11
CA LEU A 14 25.69 -4.07 -31.78
C LEU A 14 26.47 -2.80 -31.39
N PRO A 15 26.18 -1.63 -31.99
CA PRO A 15 26.86 -0.38 -31.63
C PRO A 15 26.75 -0.15 -30.12
N LEU A 16 27.84 0.29 -29.46
CA LEU A 16 27.94 0.50 -28.00
C LEU A 16 26.68 1.17 -27.40
N ARG A 17 26.09 2.12 -28.13
CA ARG A 17 24.86 2.84 -27.78
C ARG A 17 23.62 1.95 -27.59
N ARG A 18 23.51 0.81 -28.31
CA ARG A 18 22.41 -0.16 -28.13
C ARG A 18 22.61 -1.02 -26.88
N ARG A 19 23.86 -1.29 -26.50
CA ARG A 19 24.18 -2.13 -25.33
C ARG A 19 23.95 -1.38 -24.03
N SER A 20 24.36 -0.11 -23.96
CA SER A 20 24.09 0.76 -22.80
C SER A 20 22.57 0.98 -22.62
N ARG A 21 21.83 1.21 -23.71
CA ARG A 21 20.36 1.36 -23.65
C ARG A 21 19.67 0.11 -23.09
N LYS A 22 20.06 -1.10 -23.52
CA LYS A 22 19.50 -2.36 -22.99
C LYS A 22 19.82 -2.60 -21.51
N LEU A 23 21.00 -2.19 -21.05
CA LEU A 23 21.37 -2.28 -19.63
C LEU A 23 20.56 -1.28 -18.81
N PHE A 24 20.45 -0.04 -19.28
CA PHE A 24 19.68 1.01 -18.63
C PHE A 24 18.20 0.64 -18.48
N THR A 25 17.58 0.13 -19.54
CA THR A 25 16.18 -0.32 -19.48
C THR A 25 16.00 -1.46 -18.49
N ARG A 26 16.92 -2.44 -18.45
CA ARG A 26 16.86 -3.54 -17.47
C ARG A 26 16.97 -3.04 -16.03
N CYS A 27 17.90 -2.10 -15.76
CA CYS A 27 18.01 -1.47 -14.43
C CYS A 27 16.72 -0.74 -14.05
N LEU A 28 16.11 -0.02 -15.01
CA LEU A 28 14.81 0.60 -14.84
C LEU A 28 13.73 -0.46 -14.54
N SER A 29 13.62 -1.53 -15.31
CA SER A 29 12.64 -2.60 -15.05
C SER A 29 12.80 -3.24 -13.67
N PHE A 30 14.04 -3.41 -13.20
CA PHE A 30 14.33 -3.88 -11.85
C PHE A 30 13.91 -2.86 -10.79
N GLY A 31 14.22 -1.57 -11.00
CA GLY A 31 13.76 -0.48 -10.15
C GLY A 31 12.23 -0.42 -10.05
N ALA A 32 11.48 -0.68 -11.14
CA ALA A 32 10.01 -0.76 -11.08
C ALA A 32 9.53 -1.84 -10.12
N VAL A 33 10.16 -3.03 -10.14
CA VAL A 33 9.81 -4.13 -9.24
C VAL A 33 10.12 -3.77 -7.79
N VAL A 34 11.26 -3.12 -7.53
CA VAL A 34 11.64 -2.68 -6.18
C VAL A 34 10.68 -1.61 -5.65
N VAL A 35 10.32 -0.62 -6.46
CA VAL A 35 9.35 0.42 -6.07
C VAL A 35 7.97 -0.19 -5.86
N THR A 36 7.54 -1.10 -6.73
CA THR A 36 6.27 -1.83 -6.54
C THR A 36 6.31 -2.60 -5.22
N LEU A 37 7.37 -3.37 -4.95
CA LEU A 37 7.54 -4.09 -3.68
C LEU A 37 7.50 -3.13 -2.48
N TYR A 38 8.14 -1.97 -2.56
CA TYR A 38 8.15 -0.98 -1.49
C TYR A 38 6.74 -0.47 -1.20
N ILE A 39 5.98 -0.06 -2.23
CA ILE A 39 4.59 0.41 -2.08
C ILE A 39 3.73 -0.70 -1.47
N GLU A 40 3.92 -1.94 -1.91
CA GLU A 40 3.20 -3.12 -1.39
C GLU A 40 3.54 -3.44 0.07
N LEU A 41 4.81 -3.37 0.45
CA LEU A 41 5.25 -3.56 1.83
C LEU A 41 4.68 -2.46 2.73
N CYS A 42 4.73 -1.20 2.30
CA CYS A 42 4.12 -0.09 3.02
C CYS A 42 2.60 -0.29 3.20
N GLY A 43 1.90 -0.70 2.14
CA GLY A 43 0.47 -1.05 2.20
C GLY A 43 0.17 -2.20 3.17
N SER A 44 1.04 -3.22 3.20
CA SER A 44 0.92 -4.38 4.10
C SER A 44 1.13 -3.99 5.56
N PHE A 45 2.17 -3.18 5.83
CA PHE A 45 2.45 -2.71 7.19
C PHE A 45 1.37 -1.79 7.70
N ALA A 46 0.79 -0.94 6.84
CA ALA A 46 -0.34 -0.11 7.20
C ALA A 46 -1.58 -0.95 7.56
N LEU A 47 -1.92 -1.94 6.73
CA LEU A 47 -3.04 -2.84 7.03
C LEU A 47 -2.81 -3.66 8.31
N LYS A 48 -1.57 -4.10 8.55
CA LYS A 48 -1.21 -4.78 9.80
C LYS A 48 -1.40 -3.87 11.02
N ARG A 49 -0.99 -2.60 10.91
CA ARG A 49 -1.17 -1.60 11.98
C ARG A 49 -2.65 -1.39 12.28
N THR A 50 -3.47 -1.25 11.24
CA THR A 50 -4.91 -1.00 11.39
C THR A 50 -5.68 -2.21 11.92
N LEU A 51 -5.26 -3.44 11.58
CA LEU A 51 -5.85 -4.68 12.09
C LEU A 51 -5.46 -4.98 13.54
N TRP A 52 -4.20 -4.74 13.92
CA TRP A 52 -3.75 -4.98 15.30
C TRP A 52 -4.16 -3.88 16.26
N GLY A 53 -4.48 -2.69 15.74
CA GLY A 53 -5.12 -1.64 16.52
C GLY A 53 -4.35 -1.36 17.80
N ARG A 54 -5.08 -1.30 18.92
CA ARG A 54 -4.64 -0.98 20.29
C ARG A 54 -3.41 -1.75 20.79
N ASN A 55 -3.11 -2.92 20.22
CA ASN A 55 -1.95 -3.73 20.59
C ASN A 55 -0.67 -3.37 19.80
N TYR A 56 -0.75 -2.45 18.85
CA TYR A 56 0.39 -1.99 18.06
C TYR A 56 1.10 -0.82 18.75
N SER A 57 2.41 -0.95 18.99
CA SER A 57 3.20 0.03 19.77
C SER A 57 3.56 1.32 19.02
N ASN A 58 3.47 1.34 17.68
CA ASN A 58 3.76 2.54 16.90
C ASN A 58 2.52 3.40 16.75
N LEU A 59 2.40 4.38 17.62
CA LEU A 59 1.40 5.44 17.53
C LEU A 59 1.80 6.43 16.45
N GLN A 60 0.80 7.03 15.80
CA GLN A 60 1.02 8.10 14.86
C GLN A 60 0.79 9.43 15.58
N THR A 61 1.68 10.38 15.32
CA THR A 61 1.64 11.71 15.95
C THR A 61 1.46 12.76 14.87
N ILE A 62 0.46 13.61 15.04
CA ILE A 62 0.31 14.83 14.25
C ILE A 62 0.79 15.98 15.13
N SER A 63 1.84 16.66 14.70
CA SER A 63 2.36 17.83 15.42
C SER A 63 1.87 19.10 14.74
N TYR A 64 1.18 19.94 15.51
CA TYR A 64 0.79 21.28 15.11
C TYR A 64 1.83 22.24 15.65
N ARG A 65 2.27 23.19 14.82
CA ARG A 65 3.19 24.25 15.24
C ARG A 65 2.66 25.59 14.73
N SER A 66 2.60 26.56 15.62
CA SER A 66 2.20 27.93 15.33
C SER A 66 3.42 28.85 15.39
N SER A 67 3.65 29.55 14.28
CA SER A 67 4.60 30.67 14.21
C SER A 67 3.96 32.01 14.57
N THR A 68 2.63 32.11 14.57
CA THR A 68 1.92 33.35 14.89
C THR A 68 1.90 33.60 16.40
N ILE A 69 1.75 32.55 17.21
CA ILE A 69 1.78 32.66 18.66
C ILE A 69 3.18 32.99 19.17
N SER A 70 4.24 32.47 18.53
CA SER A 70 5.62 32.87 18.85
C SER A 70 5.83 34.36 18.58
N ASN A 71 5.39 34.85 17.41
CA ASN A 71 5.48 36.27 17.08
C ASN A 71 4.67 37.15 18.05
N PHE A 72 3.48 36.70 18.45
CA PHE A 72 2.65 37.40 19.45
C PHE A 72 3.33 37.49 20.82
N ILE A 73 4.03 36.43 21.24
CA ILE A 73 4.81 36.41 22.48
C ILE A 73 5.96 37.41 22.40
N ASP A 74 6.67 37.46 21.28
CA ASP A 74 7.86 38.31 21.10
C ASP A 74 7.51 39.81 20.98
N LEU A 75 6.35 40.14 20.44
CA LEU A 75 5.86 41.52 20.36
C LEU A 75 5.53 42.06 21.76
N ARG A 76 6.14 43.20 22.11
CA ARG A 76 5.71 43.97 23.28
C ARG A 76 4.33 44.56 23.01
N ALA A 77 3.53 44.69 24.07
CA ALA A 77 2.30 45.46 23.98
C ALA A 77 2.66 46.92 23.63
N GLU A 78 2.57 47.27 22.35
CA GLU A 78 2.34 48.67 21.99
C GLU A 78 0.95 49.03 22.50
N ALA A 79 0.68 50.33 22.74
CA ALA A 79 -0.60 50.82 23.24
C ALA A 79 -1.73 50.60 22.19
N ALA A 80 -2.07 49.34 21.94
CA ALA A 80 -3.09 48.91 21.02
C ALA A 80 -4.45 49.06 21.71
N GLN A 81 -5.41 49.60 20.97
CA GLN A 81 -6.80 49.71 21.42
C GLN A 81 -7.28 48.35 21.93
N ALA A 82 -7.79 48.35 23.17
CA ALA A 82 -8.25 47.16 23.89
C ALA A 82 -9.45 46.52 23.16
N SER A 83 -9.14 45.68 22.17
CA SER A 83 -10.13 44.84 21.52
C SER A 83 -10.35 43.59 22.38
N PRO A 84 -11.60 43.18 22.64
CA PRO A 84 -11.87 42.02 23.49
C PRO A 84 -11.39 40.69 22.86
N ILE A 85 -11.26 40.65 21.53
CA ILE A 85 -10.83 39.47 20.76
C ILE A 85 -9.83 39.93 19.69
N VAL A 86 -8.72 39.20 19.58
CA VAL A 86 -7.66 39.39 18.59
C VAL A 86 -7.39 38.07 17.87
N PHE A 87 -7.41 38.11 16.54
CA PHE A 87 -7.15 37.00 15.63
C PHE A 87 -5.75 37.13 15.02
N LEU A 88 -4.92 36.11 15.20
CA LEU A 88 -3.53 36.10 14.69
C LEU A 88 -3.47 35.44 13.31
N HIS A 89 -3.02 36.15 12.29
CA HIS A 89 -2.83 35.62 10.94
C HIS A 89 -1.35 35.35 10.64
N SER A 90 -1.08 34.27 9.90
CA SER A 90 0.25 33.96 9.34
C SER A 90 0.34 34.51 7.91
N ASP A 91 1.44 35.22 7.60
CA ASP A 91 1.85 35.66 6.26
C ASP A 91 1.03 36.77 5.55
N PRO A 92 1.38 38.06 5.76
CA PRO A 92 2.26 38.57 6.81
C PRO A 92 1.58 38.49 8.19
N TYR A 93 2.39 38.39 9.25
CA TYR A 93 1.86 38.41 10.61
C TYR A 93 1.02 39.67 10.83
N SER A 94 -0.24 39.47 11.24
CA SER A 94 -1.14 40.57 11.59
C SER A 94 -2.10 40.17 12.70
N GLU A 95 -2.35 41.12 13.59
CA GLU A 95 -3.39 41.07 14.62
C GLU A 95 -4.64 41.74 14.05
N GLN A 96 -5.72 40.97 13.85
CA GLN A 96 -6.97 41.48 13.27
C GLN A 96 -8.14 41.25 14.23
N THR A 97 -9.20 42.04 14.12
CA THR A 97 -10.44 41.86 14.88
C THR A 97 -11.54 41.17 14.05
N ASN A 98 -11.33 41.01 12.74
CA ASN A 98 -12.34 40.58 11.77
C ASN A 98 -12.37 39.05 11.54
N GLY A 99 -12.25 38.24 12.59
CA GLY A 99 -12.32 36.78 12.49
C GLY A 99 -11.11 36.13 11.81
N CYS A 100 -11.15 34.81 11.64
CA CYS A 100 -10.17 34.08 10.83
C CYS A 100 -10.65 33.95 9.39
N THR A 101 -9.79 34.24 8.41
CA THR A 101 -10.09 34.08 6.97
C THR A 101 -10.46 32.64 6.57
N ILE A 102 -10.10 31.64 7.37
CA ILE A 102 -10.33 30.20 7.12
C ILE A 102 -11.65 29.71 7.78
N ASP A 103 -12.49 30.59 8.35
CA ASP A 103 -13.78 30.18 8.94
C ASP A 103 -14.87 29.86 7.89
N ALA A 104 -14.54 28.99 6.93
CA ALA A 104 -15.38 28.65 5.79
C ALA A 104 -16.76 28.04 6.16
N TYR A 105 -16.94 27.63 7.42
CA TYR A 105 -18.15 26.92 7.87
C TYR A 105 -18.68 27.37 9.25
N GLY A 106 -18.22 28.50 9.79
CA GLY A 106 -18.66 29.00 11.12
C GLY A 106 -18.22 28.11 12.29
N ILE A 107 -17.22 27.26 12.07
CA ILE A 107 -16.66 26.36 13.10
C ILE A 107 -15.94 27.20 14.15
N VAL A 108 -15.17 28.20 13.73
CA VAL A 108 -14.46 29.09 14.65
C VAL A 108 -15.46 29.92 15.44
N GLN A 109 -16.48 30.48 14.79
CA GLN A 109 -17.54 31.23 15.45
C GLN A 109 -18.26 30.41 16.55
N SER A 110 -18.68 29.19 16.22
CA SER A 110 -19.35 28.29 17.19
C SER A 110 -18.42 27.87 18.34
N GLN A 111 -17.13 27.65 18.05
CA GLN A 111 -16.09 27.38 19.03
C GLN A 111 -15.88 28.56 19.99
N LEU A 112 -15.88 29.79 19.48
CA LEU A 112 -15.76 31.01 20.30
C LEU A 112 -16.96 31.21 21.22
N ASP A 113 -18.17 30.88 20.78
CA ASP A 113 -19.37 30.91 21.62
C ASP A 113 -19.30 29.89 22.77
N VAL A 114 -18.68 28.73 22.54
CA VAL A 114 -18.41 27.73 23.58
C VAL A 114 -17.37 28.26 24.56
N VAL A 115 -16.27 28.84 24.08
CA VAL A 115 -15.24 29.45 24.94
C VAL A 115 -15.79 30.59 25.76
N ALA A 116 -16.56 31.50 25.16
CA ALA A 116 -17.20 32.60 25.87
C ALA A 116 -18.11 32.11 27.00
N ARG A 117 -18.83 31.00 26.79
CA ARG A 117 -19.65 30.37 27.84
C ARG A 117 -18.82 29.69 28.91
N ILE A 118 -17.78 28.94 28.55
CA ILE A 118 -16.85 28.33 29.52
C ILE A 118 -16.18 29.41 30.36
N LEU A 119 -15.75 30.52 29.75
CA LEU A 119 -15.18 31.67 30.45
C LEU A 119 -16.20 32.36 31.38
N ARG A 120 -17.47 32.47 30.97
CA ARG A 120 -18.55 33.00 31.83
C ARG A 120 -18.87 32.07 33.01
N GLN A 121 -18.96 30.77 32.76
CA GLN A 121 -19.20 29.75 33.80
C GLN A 121 -18.03 29.66 34.77
N SER A 122 -16.79 29.77 34.29
CA SER A 122 -15.58 29.73 35.13
C SER A 122 -15.36 31.02 35.94
N LYS A 123 -15.83 32.18 35.46
CA LYS A 123 -16.00 33.40 36.26
C LYS A 123 -17.00 33.21 37.41
N ALA A 124 -18.08 32.45 37.19
CA ALA A 124 -19.04 32.10 38.24
C ALA A 124 -18.48 31.02 39.21
N SER A 125 -17.61 30.13 38.72
CA SER A 125 -17.02 29.03 39.49
C SER A 125 -15.57 29.34 39.95
N ARG A 126 -15.34 30.42 40.73
CA ARG A 126 -14.12 30.72 41.52
C ARG A 126 -12.72 30.55 40.86
N GLY A 127 -12.59 30.32 39.55
CA GLY A 127 -11.38 29.78 38.93
C GLY A 127 -10.68 30.70 37.91
N ILE A 128 -11.35 31.75 37.44
CA ILE A 128 -10.69 32.86 36.77
C ILE A 128 -10.54 33.95 37.84
N PRO A 129 -9.32 34.26 38.30
CA PRO A 129 -9.10 35.38 39.21
C PRO A 129 -9.67 36.66 38.58
N SER A 130 -10.38 37.44 39.36
CA SER A 130 -10.90 38.78 39.00
C SER A 130 -9.83 39.78 38.55
N PHE A 131 -8.55 39.38 38.55
CA PHE A 131 -7.38 40.15 38.12
C PHE A 131 -7.21 40.29 36.60
N PHE A 132 -7.91 39.49 35.77
CA PHE A 132 -7.77 39.51 34.30
C PHE A 132 -8.74 40.49 33.60
N ALA A 133 -8.94 41.68 34.16
CA ALA A 133 -9.77 42.70 33.51
C ALA A 133 -8.95 43.99 33.34
N PRO A 134 -8.63 44.40 32.08
CA PRO A 134 -9.11 43.87 30.80
C PRO A 134 -8.23 42.74 30.21
N ALA A 135 -8.82 41.57 29.94
CA ALA A 135 -8.15 40.50 29.21
C ALA A 135 -8.58 40.46 27.74
N THR A 136 -7.61 40.14 26.88
CA THR A 136 -7.79 39.99 25.44
C THR A 136 -7.84 38.50 25.10
N LEU A 137 -8.91 38.06 24.43
CA LEU A 137 -8.98 36.71 23.87
C LEU A 137 -8.12 36.65 22.61
N VAL A 138 -7.12 35.79 22.59
CA VAL A 138 -6.20 35.61 21.47
C VAL A 138 -6.52 34.29 20.78
N VAL A 139 -6.95 34.40 19.53
CA VAL A 139 -7.31 33.27 18.66
C VAL A 139 -6.24 33.16 17.60
N ASP A 140 -5.54 32.04 17.60
CA ASP A 140 -4.52 31.79 16.60
C ASP A 140 -5.15 31.15 15.36
N CYS A 141 -5.20 31.89 14.25
CA CYS A 141 -5.78 31.41 13.00
C CYS A 141 -4.88 30.43 12.24
N SER A 142 -3.60 30.32 12.59
CA SER A 142 -2.73 29.25 12.09
C SER A 142 -2.95 27.94 12.85
N PHE A 143 -3.32 28.07 14.13
CA PHE A 143 -3.64 26.98 15.04
C PHE A 143 -5.13 26.66 15.06
N THR A 144 -5.96 27.28 14.20
CA THR A 144 -7.40 26.99 14.11
C THR A 144 -7.58 25.48 14.20
N GLY A 145 -8.29 25.00 15.23
CA GLY A 145 -8.40 23.61 15.68
C GLY A 145 -8.99 22.65 14.63
N LEU A 146 -8.39 22.59 13.46
CA LEU A 146 -8.74 21.78 12.31
C LEU A 146 -8.13 20.39 12.43
N VAL A 147 -7.67 20.00 13.63
CA VAL A 147 -7.42 18.59 13.95
C VAL A 147 -8.70 17.80 13.75
N ASP A 148 -9.82 18.43 14.11
CA ASP A 148 -11.16 17.89 14.19
C ASP A 148 -11.93 18.98 14.98
N GLY A 149 -13.10 19.49 14.55
CA GLY A 149 -13.88 20.48 15.33
C GLY A 149 -14.20 20.11 16.80
N SER A 150 -13.81 18.91 17.26
CA SER A 150 -13.79 18.47 18.67
C SER A 150 -12.65 19.01 19.53
N ILE A 151 -11.56 19.57 18.97
CA ILE A 151 -10.45 20.16 19.73
C ILE A 151 -10.38 21.66 19.47
N LEU A 152 -10.24 22.43 20.54
CA LEU A 152 -10.12 23.88 20.50
C LEU A 152 -9.02 24.33 21.46
N ARG A 153 -8.12 25.17 20.96
CA ARG A 153 -7.10 25.83 21.78
C ARG A 153 -7.22 27.33 21.65
N VAL A 154 -7.36 28.01 22.77
CA VAL A 154 -7.51 29.46 22.82
C VAL A 154 -6.64 30.03 23.93
N HIS A 155 -6.12 31.23 23.70
CA HIS A 155 -5.27 31.92 24.65
C HIS A 155 -5.98 33.17 25.19
N VAL A 156 -5.75 33.49 26.45
CA VAL A 156 -6.25 34.71 27.09
C VAL A 156 -5.05 35.45 27.63
N ALA A 157 -4.81 36.65 27.10
CA ALA A 157 -3.70 37.50 27.51
C ALA A 157 -4.20 38.63 28.40
N ASP A 158 -3.40 39.00 29.40
CA ASP A 158 -3.60 40.24 30.14
C ASP A 158 -3.32 41.48 29.27
N ALA A 159 -3.87 42.64 29.62
CA ALA A 159 -3.71 43.91 28.89
C ALA A 159 -2.23 44.27 28.66
N GLU A 160 -1.38 44.02 29.66
CA GLU A 160 0.06 44.28 29.60
C GLU A 160 0.85 43.18 28.86
N ARG A 161 0.19 42.14 28.34
CA ARG A 161 0.80 40.91 27.80
C ARG A 161 1.87 40.35 28.75
N SER A 162 1.57 40.37 30.04
CA SER A 162 2.46 39.91 31.13
C SER A 162 2.23 38.44 31.45
N GLN A 163 0.97 38.01 31.39
CA GLN A 163 0.51 36.64 31.61
C GLN A 163 -0.35 36.16 30.43
N LEU A 164 -0.23 34.88 30.14
CA LEU A 164 -1.02 34.18 29.12
C LEU A 164 -1.62 32.93 29.74
N VAL A 165 -2.93 32.78 29.63
CA VAL A 165 -3.66 31.57 30.01
C VAL A 165 -4.04 30.82 28.75
N THR A 166 -3.67 29.55 28.65
CA THR A 166 -4.02 28.70 27.52
C THR A 166 -5.08 27.70 27.94
N TYR A 167 -6.21 27.70 27.23
CA TYR A 167 -7.27 26.72 27.37
C TYR A 167 -7.19 25.75 26.21
N THR A 168 -7.01 24.47 26.51
CA THR A 168 -7.17 23.37 25.55
C THR A 168 -8.43 22.61 25.92
N ILE A 169 -9.44 22.70 25.06
CA ILE A 169 -10.74 22.07 25.22
C ILE A 169 -10.83 20.96 24.20
N GLN A 170 -11.15 19.74 24.62
CA GLN A 170 -11.52 18.68 23.71
C GLN A 170 -12.81 18.03 24.15
N THR A 171 -13.65 17.70 23.18
CA THR A 171 -14.79 16.82 23.39
C THR A 171 -14.41 15.37 23.10
N LEU A 172 -14.64 14.53 24.08
CA LEU A 172 -14.19 13.14 24.16
C LEU A 172 -15.38 12.23 24.47
N ARG A 173 -15.14 10.93 24.43
CA ARG A 173 -16.03 9.89 24.93
C ARG A 173 -15.53 9.44 26.30
N ALA A 174 -16.39 9.49 27.32
CA ALA A 174 -16.14 8.97 28.66
C ALA A 174 -16.74 7.56 28.78
N LEU A 175 -15.87 6.58 28.93
CA LEU A 175 -16.21 5.20 29.21
C LEU A 175 -16.06 4.96 30.72
N ARG A 176 -17.17 4.56 31.36
CA ARG A 176 -17.16 4.11 32.76
C ARG A 176 -17.28 2.58 32.78
N PRO A 177 -16.16 1.85 32.81
CA PRO A 177 -16.17 0.40 32.63
C PRO A 177 -16.93 -0.34 33.73
N THR A 178 -16.96 0.21 34.94
CA THR A 178 -17.62 -0.40 36.12
C THR A 178 -19.14 -0.41 36.03
N ILE A 179 -19.73 0.55 35.31
CA ILE A 179 -21.18 0.71 35.15
C ILE A 179 -21.63 0.60 33.69
N HIS A 180 -20.73 0.19 32.80
CA HIS A 180 -20.96 0.07 31.36
C HIS A 180 -21.61 1.31 30.71
N GLN A 181 -21.30 2.49 31.23
CA GLN A 181 -21.85 3.75 30.76
C GLN A 181 -20.90 4.40 29.78
N ASP A 182 -21.48 4.99 28.74
CA ASP A 182 -20.77 5.62 27.65
C ASP A 182 -21.41 6.96 27.32
N GLU A 183 -20.66 8.05 27.51
CA GLU A 183 -21.19 9.40 27.39
C GLU A 183 -20.23 10.34 26.67
N ALA A 184 -20.80 11.35 26.02
CA ALA A 184 -20.06 12.51 25.56
C ALA A 184 -19.55 13.31 26.75
N CYS A 185 -18.25 13.62 26.79
CA CYS A 185 -17.66 14.45 27.82
C CYS A 185 -16.79 15.56 27.22
N VAL A 186 -16.52 16.58 28.03
CA VAL A 186 -15.59 17.65 27.67
C VAL A 186 -14.45 17.67 28.66
N LEU A 187 -13.23 17.63 28.15
CA LEU A 187 -12.01 17.76 28.93
C LEU A 187 -11.40 19.12 28.64
N VAL A 188 -11.22 19.92 29.70
CA VAL A 188 -10.60 21.24 29.62
C VAL A 188 -9.29 21.21 30.39
N ALA A 189 -8.18 21.49 29.70
CA ALA A 189 -6.88 21.74 30.30
C ALA A 189 -6.61 23.24 30.32
N THR A 190 -6.23 23.76 31.48
CA THR A 190 -5.84 25.17 31.66
C THR A 190 -4.35 25.23 32.01
N VAL A 191 -3.60 26.09 31.34
CA VAL A 191 -2.17 26.31 31.60
C VAL A 191 -1.88 27.80 31.73
N TRP A 192 -1.19 28.16 32.80
CA TRP A 192 -0.78 29.53 33.12
C TRP A 192 0.67 29.73 32.71
N THR A 193 0.96 30.81 31.96
CA THR A 193 2.31 31.12 31.50
C THR A 193 2.65 32.58 31.76
N ASN A 194 3.79 32.81 32.39
CA ASN A 194 4.33 34.16 32.59
C ASN A 194 5.16 34.58 31.37
N LEU A 195 4.60 35.46 30.53
CA LEU A 195 5.24 35.93 29.30
C LEU A 195 6.48 36.78 29.58
N THR A 196 6.50 37.56 30.68
CA THR A 196 7.66 38.37 31.03
C THR A 196 8.88 37.52 31.38
N ALA A 197 8.65 36.40 32.07
CA ALA A 197 9.71 35.45 32.40
C ALA A 197 10.14 34.64 31.17
N LEU A 198 9.19 34.27 30.31
CA LEU A 198 9.46 33.56 29.05
C LEU A 198 10.32 34.39 28.09
N ARG A 199 10.02 35.68 27.91
CA ARG A 199 10.81 36.61 27.09
C ARG A 199 12.24 36.79 27.59
N ARG A 200 12.44 36.80 28.91
CA ARG A 200 13.77 36.95 29.53
C ARG A 200 14.62 35.70 29.38
N ASN A 201 14.01 34.52 29.39
CA ASN A 201 14.72 33.25 29.25
C ASN A 201 13.84 32.19 28.56
N PRO A 202 13.85 32.12 27.22
CA PRO A 202 12.97 31.23 26.46
C PRO A 202 13.27 29.74 26.67
N THR A 203 14.47 29.40 27.18
CA THR A 203 14.91 28.02 27.39
C THR A 203 14.72 27.51 28.82
N SER A 204 14.35 28.38 29.78
CA SER A 204 14.18 27.97 31.18
C SER A 204 12.80 27.36 31.45
N TYR A 205 12.79 26.03 31.59
CA TYR A 205 11.63 25.24 32.02
C TYR A 205 11.05 25.69 33.39
N ARG A 206 11.85 26.33 34.25
CA ARG A 206 11.51 26.61 35.67
C ARG A 206 10.63 27.85 35.90
N HIS A 207 10.33 28.65 34.88
CA HIS A 207 9.56 29.90 35.06
C HIS A 207 8.11 29.88 34.57
N ALA A 208 7.69 28.79 33.94
CA ALA A 208 6.30 28.38 34.07
C ALA A 208 6.22 27.72 35.45
N THR A 209 5.62 28.40 36.44
CA THR A 209 5.08 27.71 37.63
C THR A 209 4.41 26.44 37.12
N ALA A 210 4.88 25.27 37.59
CA ALA A 210 4.52 23.95 37.05
C ALA A 210 3.09 24.00 36.50
N PRO A 211 2.89 23.76 35.18
CA PRO A 211 1.60 23.99 34.54
C PRO A 211 0.53 23.38 35.43
N LEU A 212 -0.25 24.24 36.08
CA LEU A 212 -1.24 23.80 37.04
C LEU A 212 -2.38 23.26 36.18
N TYR A 213 -2.24 22.03 35.73
CA TYR A 213 -3.25 21.34 34.94
C TYR A 213 -4.48 21.17 35.81
N SER A 214 -5.37 22.15 35.78
CA SER A 214 -6.73 21.90 36.22
C SER A 214 -7.43 21.22 35.06
N LEU A 215 -7.48 19.89 35.10
CA LEU A 215 -8.35 19.13 34.21
C LEU A 215 -9.74 19.15 34.81
N ARG A 216 -10.72 19.50 33.97
CA ARG A 216 -12.13 19.46 34.35
C ARG A 216 -12.89 18.57 33.40
N LEU A 217 -13.71 17.69 33.95
CA LEU A 217 -14.63 16.84 33.20
C LEU A 217 -16.04 17.45 33.30
N GLY A 218 -16.68 17.65 32.15
CA GLY A 218 -18.09 18.03 32.09
C GLY A 218 -18.93 16.98 31.38
N SER A 219 -20.12 16.69 31.91
CA SER A 219 -21.18 15.94 31.22
C SER A 219 -22.31 16.89 30.86
N THR A 220 -22.55 17.05 29.55
CA THR A 220 -23.76 17.61 28.87
C THR A 220 -24.44 18.90 29.39
N SER A 221 -23.96 19.61 30.43
CA SER A 221 -24.47 20.96 30.76
C SER A 221 -23.59 21.77 31.71
N ARG A 222 -22.66 21.14 32.46
CA ARG A 222 -21.82 21.83 33.44
C ARG A 222 -20.42 21.22 33.55
N LEU A 223 -19.44 22.06 33.87
CA LEU A 223 -18.08 21.66 34.26
C LEU A 223 -18.09 21.38 35.76
N ASP A 224 -18.49 20.17 36.13
CA ASP A 224 -18.87 19.85 37.50
C ASP A 224 -17.70 19.37 38.37
N GLU A 225 -16.61 18.89 37.78
CA GLU A 225 -15.60 18.16 38.54
C GLU A 225 -14.15 18.45 38.12
N ASN A 226 -13.27 18.65 39.11
CA ASN A 226 -11.82 18.59 38.90
C ASN A 226 -11.40 17.11 38.86
N VAL A 227 -10.49 16.78 37.95
CA VAL A 227 -10.08 15.39 37.70
C VAL A 227 -8.56 15.28 37.74
N ASP A 228 -8.08 14.16 38.29
CA ASP A 228 -6.66 13.80 38.26
C ASP A 228 -6.40 12.75 37.19
N VAL A 229 -5.30 12.84 36.44
CA VAL A 229 -4.88 11.80 35.50
C VAL A 229 -4.18 10.69 36.28
N MET A 230 -4.77 9.49 36.30
CA MET A 230 -4.14 8.31 36.91
C MET A 230 -3.18 7.63 35.94
N GLU A 231 -3.60 7.46 34.69
CA GLU A 231 -2.82 6.79 33.65
C GLU A 231 -3.02 7.52 32.32
N ALA A 232 -1.94 8.09 31.79
CA ALA A 232 -1.94 8.72 30.47
C ALA A 232 -1.47 7.71 29.42
N ARG A 233 -2.38 6.89 28.88
CA ARG A 233 -2.05 6.09 27.69
C ARG A 233 -2.07 7.00 26.45
N PRO A 234 -1.32 6.67 25.40
CA PRO A 234 -1.15 7.61 24.29
C PRO A 234 -2.43 8.01 23.53
N VAL A 235 -3.46 7.15 23.49
CA VAL A 235 -4.74 7.44 22.82
C VAL A 235 -5.96 7.42 23.76
N ALA A 236 -5.74 7.20 25.06
CA ALA A 236 -6.80 7.15 26.05
C ALA A 236 -6.23 7.49 27.42
N TRP A 237 -6.94 8.29 28.20
CA TRP A 237 -6.52 8.63 29.56
C TRP A 237 -7.48 8.05 30.57
N THR A 238 -6.95 7.49 31.64
CA THR A 238 -7.74 7.07 32.80
C THR A 238 -7.70 8.19 33.83
N LEU A 239 -8.86 8.77 34.09
CA LEU A 239 -9.05 9.88 35.01
C LEU A 239 -9.68 9.41 36.32
N ARG A 240 -9.29 10.02 37.44
CA ARG A 240 -9.91 9.85 38.76
C ARG A 240 -10.90 10.97 39.02
N THR A 241 -12.17 10.61 39.09
CA THR A 241 -13.28 11.44 39.53
C THR A 241 -13.63 11.13 40.99
N SER A 242 -14.40 12.00 41.65
CA SER A 242 -15.02 11.79 42.95
C SER A 242 -15.91 10.54 42.97
N ASN A 243 -16.45 10.17 41.80
CA ASN A 243 -17.38 9.06 41.64
C ASN A 243 -16.71 7.77 41.11
N GLY A 244 -15.37 7.76 40.98
CA GLY A 244 -14.60 6.59 40.54
C GLY A 244 -13.65 6.89 39.38
N THR A 245 -13.31 5.88 38.60
CA THR A 245 -12.41 6.02 37.44
C THR A 245 -13.19 6.10 36.13
N VAL A 246 -12.72 6.96 35.23
CA VAL A 246 -13.32 7.17 33.91
C VAL A 246 -12.22 7.11 32.86
N ASP A 247 -12.40 6.27 31.85
CA ASP A 247 -11.52 6.24 30.69
C ASP A 247 -12.06 7.24 29.66
N VAL A 248 -11.26 8.24 29.30
CA VAL A 248 -11.61 9.21 28.26
C VAL A 248 -10.80 8.97 27.00
N LEU A 249 -11.45 8.99 25.83
CA LEU A 249 -10.77 8.97 24.55
C LEU A 249 -11.56 9.66 23.44
N GLY A 250 -10.86 10.23 22.46
CA GLY A 250 -11.46 10.73 21.24
C GLY A 250 -11.69 9.56 20.30
N ILE A 251 -12.90 9.43 19.75
CA ILE A 251 -13.20 8.43 18.73
C ILE A 251 -13.85 9.14 17.56
N GLN A 252 -13.35 8.84 16.38
CA GLN A 252 -14.05 9.11 15.13
C GLN A 252 -14.10 7.83 14.32
N GLY A 253 -15.17 7.60 13.58
CA GLY A 253 -15.19 6.46 12.70
C GLY A 253 -16.31 6.48 11.71
N VAL A 254 -16.18 5.56 10.78
CA VAL A 254 -17.10 5.37 9.68
C VAL A 254 -17.43 3.89 9.58
N PHE A 255 -18.71 3.55 9.49
CA PHE A 255 -19.18 2.17 9.73
C PHE A 255 -20.02 1.58 8.61
N PHE A 256 -19.93 0.26 8.55
CA PHE A 256 -20.66 -0.58 7.65
C PHE A 256 -22.05 -0.87 8.24
N GLY A 257 -23.05 -0.08 7.87
CA GLY A 257 -24.44 -0.33 8.27
C GLY A 257 -25.29 0.94 8.38
N ASP A 258 -26.59 0.74 8.62
CA ASP A 258 -27.48 1.83 9.02
C ASP A 258 -27.33 2.00 10.53
N GLY A 259 -27.00 3.21 11.01
CA GLY A 259 -26.69 3.51 12.42
C GLY A 259 -27.81 3.25 13.43
N ALA A 260 -28.88 2.56 13.03
CA ALA A 260 -29.98 2.08 13.85
C ALA A 260 -29.65 0.79 14.63
N GLN A 261 -28.63 0.04 14.23
CA GLN A 261 -28.12 -1.10 14.98
C GLN A 261 -26.99 -0.60 15.89
N GLY A 262 -27.17 -0.69 17.21
CA GLY A 262 -26.40 0.06 18.21
C GLY A 262 -24.87 -0.11 18.22
N PRO A 263 -24.16 0.74 19.00
CA PRO A 263 -22.70 0.99 18.97
C PRO A 263 -21.78 -0.22 19.22
N SER A 264 -22.28 -1.35 19.74
CA SER A 264 -21.47 -2.47 20.21
C SER A 264 -21.09 -3.51 19.13
N GLU A 265 -21.73 -3.49 17.96
CA GLU A 265 -21.47 -4.45 16.86
C GLU A 265 -21.07 -3.78 15.53
N LEU A 266 -20.76 -2.49 15.57
CA LEU A 266 -20.49 -1.72 14.36
C LEU A 266 -19.10 -2.06 13.79
N LEU A 267 -19.11 -2.89 12.75
CA LEU A 267 -17.97 -3.14 11.88
C LEU A 267 -17.60 -1.84 11.16
N GLY A 268 -16.35 -1.39 11.25
CA GLY A 268 -15.99 -0.10 10.66
C GLY A 268 -14.53 0.28 10.75
N HIS A 269 -14.22 1.42 10.16
CA HIS A 269 -12.91 2.06 10.27
C HIS A 269 -13.00 3.17 11.31
N THR A 270 -12.27 3.03 12.40
CA THR A 270 -12.26 3.96 13.53
C THR A 270 -10.87 4.55 13.73
N ILE A 271 -10.80 5.74 14.31
CA ILE A 271 -9.61 6.41 14.76
C ILE A 271 -9.85 6.75 16.22
N GLN A 272 -8.95 6.30 17.08
CA GLN A 272 -8.84 6.77 18.45
C GLN A 272 -7.77 7.85 18.50
N PHE A 273 -8.04 8.95 19.19
CA PHE A 273 -7.09 10.06 19.29
C PHE A 273 -7.17 10.78 20.63
N MET A 274 -6.04 11.31 21.06
CA MET A 274 -5.89 12.10 22.27
C MET A 274 -4.73 13.09 22.06
N TRP A 275 -4.80 14.29 22.64
CA TRP A 275 -3.62 15.15 22.64
C TRP A 275 -2.53 14.54 23.52
N ALA A 276 -1.28 14.66 23.10
CA ALA A 276 -0.16 14.20 23.87
C ALA A 276 -0.06 15.02 25.16
N GLN A 277 0.15 14.33 26.28
CA GLN A 277 0.55 15.02 27.50
C GLN A 277 1.94 15.63 27.26
N PRO A 278 2.21 16.88 27.68
CA PRO A 278 3.51 17.50 27.50
C PRO A 278 4.56 16.80 28.36
N ALA A 279 5.21 15.78 27.79
CA ALA A 279 6.33 15.12 28.42
C ALA A 279 7.57 16.00 28.16
N THR A 280 7.95 16.84 29.12
CA THR A 280 9.25 17.54 29.18
C THR A 280 9.52 18.60 28.10
N THR A 281 8.49 19.28 27.59
CA THR A 281 8.64 20.38 26.61
C THR A 281 8.85 21.74 27.29
N THR A 282 9.58 22.68 26.66
CA THR A 282 9.70 24.05 27.17
C THR A 282 8.33 24.74 27.21
N ALA A 283 8.17 25.80 28.01
CA ALA A 283 6.92 26.57 28.02
C ALA A 283 6.58 27.17 26.64
N LEU A 284 7.60 27.52 25.86
CA LEU A 284 7.45 27.98 24.49
C LEU A 284 6.96 26.85 23.56
N ASP A 285 7.53 25.66 23.67
CA ASP A 285 7.08 24.48 22.90
C ASP A 285 5.64 24.13 23.23
N TYR A 286 5.22 24.26 24.49
CA TYR A 286 3.82 24.05 24.85
C TYR A 286 2.94 25.08 24.15
N LEU A 287 3.25 26.38 24.21
CA LEU A 287 2.42 27.42 23.59
C LEU A 287 2.37 27.32 22.07
N THR A 288 3.50 26.98 21.44
CA THR A 288 3.65 26.95 19.99
C THR A 288 3.28 25.62 19.37
N ALA A 289 3.35 24.52 20.11
CA ALA A 289 3.10 23.19 19.57
C ALA A 289 2.01 22.40 20.30
N MET A 290 1.35 21.50 19.57
CA MET A 290 0.45 20.51 20.13
C MET A 290 0.57 19.24 19.32
N ASP A 291 0.86 18.16 20.01
CA ASP A 291 0.91 16.84 19.39
C ASP A 291 -0.41 16.13 19.66
N VAL A 292 -0.98 15.52 18.62
CA VAL A 292 -2.17 14.67 18.72
C VAL A 292 -1.76 13.27 18.33
N MET A 293 -1.83 12.38 19.31
CA MET A 293 -1.57 10.97 19.16
C MET A 293 -2.84 10.31 18.64
N HIS A 294 -2.72 9.51 17.60
CA HIS A 294 -3.85 8.78 17.05
C HIS A 294 -3.49 7.36 16.63
N GLN A 295 -4.52 6.54 16.58
CA GLN A 295 -4.44 5.15 16.22
C GLN A 295 -5.67 4.76 15.41
N THR A 296 -5.43 4.23 14.22
CA THR A 296 -6.47 3.73 13.33
C THR A 296 -6.76 2.27 13.60
N THR A 297 -8.03 1.90 13.67
CA THR A 297 -8.52 0.54 13.89
C THR A 297 -9.54 0.16 12.84
N ILE A 298 -9.37 -1.01 12.21
CA ILE A 298 -10.35 -1.59 11.29
C ILE A 298 -10.96 -2.83 11.93
N SER A 299 -12.24 -2.74 12.28
CA SER A 299 -13.05 -3.85 12.82
C SER A 299 -13.89 -4.47 11.70
N HIS A 300 -13.28 -4.96 10.63
CA HIS A 300 -14.02 -5.53 9.49
C HIS A 300 -13.45 -6.88 9.06
N THR A 301 -14.31 -7.91 8.96
CA THR A 301 -13.89 -9.28 8.61
C THR A 301 -13.18 -9.35 7.25
N TYR A 302 -13.59 -8.51 6.29
CA TYR A 302 -12.97 -8.50 4.96
C TYR A 302 -11.58 -7.85 4.94
N ALA A 303 -11.21 -7.06 5.96
CA ALA A 303 -9.86 -6.52 6.08
C ALA A 303 -8.83 -7.65 6.33
N TRP A 304 -9.23 -8.73 7.01
CA TRP A 304 -8.40 -9.94 7.16
C TRP A 304 -8.22 -10.68 5.84
N ILE A 305 -9.27 -10.77 5.02
CA ILE A 305 -9.20 -11.35 3.67
C ILE A 305 -8.21 -10.53 2.81
N GLN A 306 -8.31 -9.20 2.85
CA GLN A 306 -7.37 -8.32 2.18
C GLN A 306 -5.95 -8.51 2.69
N ALA A 307 -5.75 -8.70 4.00
CA ALA A 307 -4.42 -8.94 4.57
C ALA A 307 -3.79 -10.24 4.05
N LEU A 308 -4.56 -11.32 3.93
CA LEU A 308 -4.08 -12.58 3.34
C LEU A 308 -3.69 -12.41 1.87
N ILE A 309 -4.51 -11.68 1.09
CA ILE A 309 -4.23 -11.40 -0.32
C ILE A 309 -2.93 -10.56 -0.47
N VAL A 310 -2.77 -9.55 0.36
CA VAL A 310 -1.63 -8.62 0.34
C VAL A 310 -0.34 -9.34 0.75
N VAL A 311 -0.36 -10.14 1.83
CA VAL A 311 0.81 -10.90 2.31
C VAL A 311 1.32 -11.90 1.28
N GLY A 312 0.40 -12.60 0.59
CA GLY A 312 0.78 -13.56 -0.43
C GLY A 312 1.57 -12.95 -1.59
N VAL A 313 1.38 -11.67 -1.91
CA VAL A 313 1.95 -11.07 -3.13
C VAL A 313 3.30 -10.43 -2.91
N TRP A 314 3.48 -9.63 -1.85
CA TRP A 314 4.83 -9.13 -1.56
C TRP A 314 5.77 -10.28 -1.21
N GLY A 315 5.27 -11.37 -0.59
CA GLY A 315 6.03 -12.59 -0.37
C GLY A 315 6.53 -13.22 -1.68
N ARG A 316 5.65 -13.36 -2.69
CA ARG A 316 6.05 -13.86 -4.02
C ARG A 316 7.00 -12.91 -4.75
N LEU A 317 6.78 -11.60 -4.65
CA LEU A 317 7.70 -10.58 -5.19
C LEU A 317 9.09 -10.69 -4.56
N LEU A 318 9.14 -10.85 -3.23
CA LEU A 318 10.37 -11.00 -2.48
C LEU A 318 11.13 -12.26 -2.88
N VAL A 319 10.44 -13.41 -3.00
CA VAL A 319 11.04 -14.65 -3.51
C VAL A 319 11.63 -14.43 -4.91
N ASN A 320 10.87 -13.82 -5.83
CA ASN A 320 11.36 -13.56 -7.19
C ASN A 320 12.60 -12.66 -7.18
N LEU A 321 12.68 -11.67 -6.29
CA LEU A 321 13.85 -10.82 -6.12
C LEU A 321 15.04 -11.57 -5.50
N ILE A 322 14.82 -12.43 -4.52
CA ILE A 322 15.86 -13.28 -3.92
C ILE A 322 16.43 -14.22 -4.99
N VAL A 323 15.58 -14.93 -5.72
CA VAL A 323 15.99 -15.82 -6.82
C VAL A 323 16.75 -15.05 -7.89
N THR A 324 16.29 -13.84 -8.24
CA THR A 324 17.02 -12.95 -9.15
C THR A 324 18.42 -12.63 -8.62
N GLY A 325 18.54 -12.28 -7.33
CA GLY A 325 19.82 -12.01 -6.67
C GLY A 325 20.77 -13.20 -6.75
N VAL A 326 20.30 -14.39 -6.41
CA VAL A 326 21.08 -15.63 -6.50
C VAL A 326 21.57 -15.86 -7.92
N VAL A 327 20.69 -15.74 -8.91
CA VAL A 327 21.04 -15.90 -10.33
C VAL A 327 22.09 -14.89 -10.79
N VAL A 328 21.97 -13.62 -10.37
CA VAL A 328 22.95 -12.57 -10.71
C VAL A 328 24.31 -12.88 -10.09
N VAL A 329 24.35 -13.31 -8.82
CA VAL A 329 25.59 -13.69 -8.12
C VAL A 329 26.23 -14.92 -8.76
N SER A 330 25.45 -15.97 -9.02
CA SER A 330 25.89 -17.20 -9.69
C SER A 330 26.48 -16.88 -11.07
N ARG A 331 25.80 -16.05 -11.85
CA ARG A 331 26.28 -15.61 -13.17
C ARG A 331 27.54 -14.76 -13.09
N TYR A 332 27.64 -13.88 -12.10
CA TYR A 332 28.83 -13.07 -11.87
C TYR A 332 30.04 -13.96 -11.54
N LYS A 333 29.87 -14.95 -10.65
CA LYS A 333 30.92 -15.93 -10.35
C LYS A 333 31.35 -16.73 -11.58
N ALA A 334 30.40 -17.13 -12.43
CA ALA A 334 30.70 -17.95 -13.61
C ALA A 334 31.32 -17.17 -14.79
N THR A 335 30.99 -15.88 -14.96
CA THR A 335 31.35 -15.13 -16.18
C THR A 335 32.11 -13.82 -15.95
N GLY A 336 32.25 -13.37 -14.70
CA GLY A 336 32.84 -12.09 -14.32
C GLY A 336 32.03 -10.87 -14.78
N LYS A 337 30.80 -11.05 -15.26
CA LYS A 337 29.97 -9.97 -15.84
C LYS A 337 28.62 -9.90 -15.15
N VAL A 338 28.28 -8.71 -14.67
CA VAL A 338 26.94 -8.42 -14.11
C VAL A 338 25.94 -8.29 -15.26
N ALA A 339 24.91 -9.11 -15.23
CA ALA A 339 23.80 -9.04 -16.18
C ALA A 339 22.49 -9.29 -15.45
N LEU A 340 21.72 -8.22 -15.26
CA LEU A 340 20.40 -8.28 -14.63
C LEU A 340 19.40 -8.99 -15.56
N PRO A 341 18.70 -10.03 -15.07
CA PRO A 341 17.59 -10.63 -15.79
C PRO A 341 16.31 -9.78 -15.58
N GLN A 342 15.34 -9.93 -16.49
CA GLN A 342 14.09 -9.17 -16.42
C GLN A 342 13.13 -9.83 -15.42
N VAL A 343 12.86 -9.19 -14.29
CA VAL A 343 12.06 -9.80 -13.20
C VAL A 343 10.55 -9.67 -13.44
N PHE A 344 10.13 -8.61 -14.14
CA PHE A 344 8.72 -8.25 -14.29
C PHE A 344 7.82 -9.33 -14.96
N PRO A 345 8.26 -10.06 -16.00
CA PRO A 345 7.45 -11.11 -16.64
C PRO A 345 6.96 -12.21 -15.68
N ALA A 346 7.84 -12.67 -14.77
CA ALA A 346 7.51 -13.65 -13.74
C ALA A 346 6.48 -13.11 -12.73
N VAL A 347 6.45 -11.78 -12.56
CA VAL A 347 5.57 -11.07 -11.63
C VAL A 347 4.21 -10.72 -12.25
N GLN A 348 4.09 -10.69 -13.59
CA GLN A 348 2.83 -10.30 -14.22
C GLN A 348 1.66 -11.23 -13.91
N ARG A 349 1.91 -12.55 -13.88
CA ARG A 349 0.85 -13.52 -13.57
C ARG A 349 0.36 -13.36 -12.14
N THR A 350 1.27 -13.13 -11.20
CA THR A 350 0.93 -12.92 -9.79
C THR A 350 0.21 -11.60 -9.58
N LEU A 351 0.59 -10.53 -10.28
CA LEU A 351 -0.13 -9.26 -10.27
C LEU A 351 -1.54 -9.40 -10.85
N ALA A 352 -1.70 -10.13 -11.95
CA ALA A 352 -3.00 -10.34 -12.58
C ALA A 352 -3.95 -11.17 -11.69
N SER A 353 -3.47 -12.28 -11.12
CA SER A 353 -4.26 -13.10 -10.21
C SER A 353 -4.66 -12.31 -8.96
N ARG A 354 -3.75 -11.47 -8.46
CA ARG A 354 -4.03 -10.59 -7.33
C ARG A 354 -5.06 -9.52 -7.69
N ALA A 355 -4.93 -8.85 -8.82
CA ALA A 355 -5.87 -7.82 -9.23
C ALA A 355 -7.31 -8.37 -9.25
N TRP A 356 -7.48 -9.62 -9.69
CA TRP A 356 -8.75 -10.34 -9.60
C TRP A 356 -9.20 -10.62 -8.16
N LEU A 357 -8.31 -11.10 -7.29
CA LEU A 357 -8.64 -11.33 -5.88
C LEU A 357 -8.99 -10.04 -5.13
N ILE A 358 -8.28 -8.94 -5.39
CA ILE A 358 -8.62 -7.62 -4.84
C ILE A 358 -9.99 -7.20 -5.37
N MET A 359 -10.25 -7.33 -6.68
CA MET A 359 -11.56 -6.99 -7.24
C MET A 359 -12.68 -7.75 -6.55
N LEU A 360 -12.53 -9.07 -6.38
CA LEU A 360 -13.49 -9.91 -5.69
C LEU A 360 -13.68 -9.47 -4.24
N ALA A 361 -12.58 -9.22 -3.52
CA ALA A 361 -12.64 -8.74 -2.13
C ALA A 361 -13.33 -7.37 -2.03
N MET A 362 -13.05 -6.44 -2.95
CA MET A 362 -13.71 -5.13 -3.01
C MET A 362 -15.20 -5.27 -3.38
N MET A 363 -15.57 -6.18 -4.28
CA MET A 363 -16.97 -6.43 -4.61
C MET A 363 -17.76 -6.99 -3.42
N CYS A 364 -17.19 -7.94 -2.66
CA CYS A 364 -17.82 -8.47 -1.45
C CYS A 364 -17.99 -7.39 -0.38
N ASP A 365 -17.05 -6.45 -0.30
CA ASP A 365 -17.08 -5.29 0.60
C ASP A 365 -17.84 -4.07 0.00
N GLN A 366 -18.59 -4.26 -1.11
CA GLN A 366 -19.32 -3.18 -1.79
C GLN A 366 -18.48 -1.93 -2.11
N PHE A 367 -17.18 -2.14 -2.35
CA PHE A 367 -16.15 -1.12 -2.57
C PHE A 367 -16.02 -0.10 -1.44
N TRP A 368 -16.28 -0.53 -0.21
CA TRP A 368 -16.18 0.30 0.99
C TRP A 368 -14.83 1.02 1.11
N GLY A 369 -13.72 0.32 0.85
CA GLY A 369 -12.38 0.94 0.85
C GLY A 369 -12.27 2.17 -0.07
N LEU A 370 -12.85 2.12 -1.28
CA LEU A 370 -12.84 3.28 -2.19
C LEU A 370 -13.68 4.44 -1.66
N ARG A 371 -14.78 4.15 -0.95
CA ARG A 371 -15.61 5.19 -0.30
C ARG A 371 -14.85 5.85 0.85
N ILE A 372 -14.16 5.06 1.69
CA ILE A 372 -13.31 5.61 2.76
C ILE A 372 -12.23 6.52 2.18
N LEU A 373 -11.54 6.08 1.12
CA LEU A 373 -10.51 6.89 0.47
C LEU A 373 -11.07 8.22 -0.01
N ALA A 374 -12.21 8.17 -0.69
CA ALA A 374 -12.84 9.38 -1.20
C ALA A 374 -13.22 10.33 -0.05
N VAL A 375 -13.82 9.80 1.03
CA VAL A 375 -14.16 10.61 2.22
C VAL A 375 -12.90 11.22 2.82
N ARG A 376 -11.83 10.43 2.94
CA ARG A 376 -10.54 10.89 3.46
C ARG A 376 -10.02 12.07 2.64
N HIS A 377 -9.89 11.92 1.33
CA HIS A 377 -9.39 12.99 0.47
C HIS A 377 -10.29 14.22 0.50
N GLY A 378 -11.61 14.02 0.52
CA GLY A 378 -12.59 15.10 0.70
C GLY A 378 -12.41 15.85 2.02
N TYR A 379 -12.23 15.12 3.11
CA TYR A 379 -11.97 15.66 4.45
C TYR A 379 -10.62 16.37 4.53
N THR A 380 -9.55 15.79 3.99
CA THR A 380 -8.24 16.46 3.91
C THR A 380 -8.32 17.75 3.09
N ARG A 381 -9.07 17.77 1.97
CA ARG A 381 -9.26 18.98 1.15
C ARG A 381 -9.98 20.09 1.90
N LEU A 382 -10.97 19.74 2.71
CA LEU A 382 -11.74 20.68 3.52
C LEU A 382 -11.06 21.01 4.86
N TYR A 383 -9.84 20.52 5.09
CA TYR A 383 -9.16 20.62 6.38
C TYR A 383 -9.97 20.02 7.55
N LEU A 384 -10.83 19.05 7.26
CA LEU A 384 -11.70 18.34 8.19
C LEU A 384 -11.00 17.04 8.67
N TRP A 385 -9.99 17.13 9.52
CA TRP A 385 -9.24 15.96 10.04
C TRP A 385 -10.01 15.18 11.12
N PRO A 386 -9.60 13.94 11.47
CA PRO A 386 -8.39 13.19 11.12
C PRO A 386 -8.53 12.34 9.85
N ALA A 387 -7.55 12.47 8.95
CA ALA A 387 -7.44 11.65 7.76
C ALA A 387 -6.88 10.26 8.11
N MET A 388 -7.66 9.22 7.83
CA MET A 388 -7.27 7.80 7.98
C MET A 388 -6.12 7.44 7.03
N ASP A 389 -5.02 6.86 7.51
CA ASP A 389 -3.94 6.39 6.64
C ASP A 389 -4.33 5.16 5.82
N ASP A 390 -4.35 5.29 4.50
CA ASP A 390 -4.62 4.19 3.55
C ASP A 390 -3.51 3.90 2.51
N PRO A 391 -2.26 3.63 2.93
CA PRO A 391 -1.24 3.06 2.03
C PRO A 391 -1.68 1.75 1.37
N THR A 392 -2.64 1.04 1.97
CA THR A 392 -3.12 -0.27 1.51
C THR A 392 -3.91 -0.16 0.22
N LEU A 393 -4.86 0.76 0.13
CA LEU A 393 -5.65 0.94 -1.07
C LEU A 393 -4.82 1.51 -2.22
N ARG A 394 -3.86 2.40 -1.94
CA ARG A 394 -2.88 2.86 -2.93
C ARG A 394 -2.15 1.68 -3.58
N ALA A 395 -1.66 0.74 -2.77
CA ALA A 395 -1.01 -0.47 -3.26
C ALA A 395 -1.95 -1.35 -4.10
N ASN A 396 -3.22 -1.49 -3.68
CA ASN A 396 -4.24 -2.22 -4.41
C ASN A 396 -4.57 -1.57 -5.77
N LEU A 397 -4.72 -0.24 -5.82
CA LEU A 397 -4.95 0.52 -7.05
C LEU A 397 -3.75 0.42 -8.01
N LEU A 398 -2.53 0.48 -7.50
CA LEU A 398 -1.32 0.27 -8.29
C LEU A 398 -1.30 -1.14 -8.89
N THR A 399 -1.55 -2.18 -8.09
CA THR A 399 -1.64 -3.56 -8.58
C THR A 399 -2.66 -3.66 -9.70
N TRP A 400 -3.85 -3.07 -9.52
CA TRP A 400 -4.90 -3.10 -10.52
C TRP A 400 -4.50 -2.38 -11.81
N PHE A 401 -3.89 -1.20 -11.70
CA PHE A 401 -3.40 -0.42 -12.84
C PHE A 401 -2.32 -1.16 -13.63
N MET A 402 -1.36 -1.80 -12.95
CA MET A 402 -0.32 -2.61 -13.59
C MET A 402 -0.91 -3.86 -14.27
N ALA A 403 -1.91 -4.51 -13.65
CA ALA A 403 -2.61 -5.64 -14.24
C ALA A 403 -3.41 -5.23 -15.49
N LEU A 404 -4.11 -4.10 -15.44
CA LEU A 404 -4.82 -3.52 -16.58
C LEU A 404 -3.85 -3.22 -17.73
N ALA A 405 -2.72 -2.57 -17.46
CA ALA A 405 -1.70 -2.30 -18.47
C ALA A 405 -1.14 -3.59 -19.09
N SER A 406 -0.90 -4.63 -18.28
CA SER A 406 -0.49 -5.96 -18.77
C SER A 406 -1.55 -6.62 -19.65
N TRP A 407 -2.83 -6.49 -19.29
CA TRP A 407 -3.94 -7.04 -20.06
C TRP A 407 -4.09 -6.32 -21.41
N VAL A 408 -4.10 -4.98 -21.41
CA VAL A 408 -4.15 -4.15 -22.63
C VAL A 408 -2.98 -4.49 -23.55
N ALA A 409 -1.76 -4.55 -23.01
CA ALA A 409 -0.57 -4.88 -23.76
C ALA A 409 -0.66 -6.28 -24.41
N ARG A 410 -1.18 -7.29 -23.70
CA ARG A 410 -1.40 -8.63 -24.26
C ARG A 410 -2.48 -8.65 -25.33
N HIS A 411 -3.56 -7.86 -25.17
CA HIS A 411 -4.63 -7.79 -26.15
C HIS A 411 -4.17 -7.20 -27.49
N PHE A 412 -3.21 -6.27 -27.47
CA PHE A 412 -2.65 -5.63 -28.66
C PHE A 412 -1.29 -6.23 -29.11
N ASP A 413 -0.85 -7.33 -28.51
CA ASP A 413 0.46 -7.95 -28.77
C ASP A 413 1.65 -6.98 -28.62
N LEU A 414 1.59 -6.09 -27.62
CA LEU A 414 2.59 -5.06 -27.34
C LEU A 414 3.49 -5.41 -26.15
N SER A 415 4.70 -4.87 -26.18
CA SER A 415 5.68 -4.88 -25.09
C SER A 415 5.75 -3.48 -24.47
N LEU A 416 5.17 -3.29 -23.29
CA LEU A 416 5.19 -2.02 -22.55
C LEU A 416 6.29 -2.01 -21.49
N SER A 417 6.91 -0.85 -21.26
CA SER A 417 7.89 -0.71 -20.19
C SER A 417 7.19 -0.57 -18.83
N PRO A 418 7.45 -1.46 -17.84
CA PRO A 418 6.82 -1.39 -16.52
C PRO A 418 7.14 -0.08 -15.77
N MET A 419 8.33 0.49 -15.98
CA MET A 419 8.69 1.77 -15.38
C MET A 419 7.86 2.94 -15.89
N VAL A 420 7.53 2.95 -17.18
CA VAL A 420 6.71 4.02 -17.75
C VAL A 420 5.29 3.95 -17.18
N VAL A 421 4.73 2.74 -17.08
CA VAL A 421 3.41 2.53 -16.48
C VAL A 421 3.40 2.94 -15.01
N LEU A 422 4.42 2.54 -14.24
CA LEU A 422 4.57 2.96 -12.85
C LEU A 422 4.73 4.49 -12.71
N ALA A 423 5.52 5.11 -13.59
CA ALA A 423 5.70 6.56 -13.59
C ALA A 423 4.40 7.30 -13.90
N ILE A 424 3.58 6.82 -14.84
CA ILE A 424 2.26 7.39 -15.13
C ILE A 424 1.40 7.36 -13.87
N PHE A 425 1.32 6.21 -13.18
CA PHE A 425 0.55 6.08 -11.94
C PHE A 425 1.04 7.06 -10.86
N CYS A 426 2.34 7.03 -10.54
CA CYS A 426 2.90 7.86 -9.48
C CYS A 426 2.82 9.37 -9.78
N LEU A 427 2.98 9.79 -11.04
CA LEU A 427 2.84 11.19 -11.44
C LEU A 427 1.39 11.65 -11.35
N CYS A 428 0.44 10.86 -11.85
CA CYS A 428 -0.98 11.19 -11.75
C CYS A 428 -1.45 11.27 -10.29
N GLU A 429 -0.96 10.36 -9.44
CA GLU A 429 -1.21 10.40 -8.00
C GLU A 429 -0.59 11.65 -7.35
N HIS A 430 0.66 12.00 -7.69
CA HIS A 430 1.32 13.18 -7.14
C HIS A 430 0.57 14.47 -7.47
N PHE A 431 0.01 14.56 -8.67
CA PHE A 431 -0.78 15.71 -9.14
C PHE A 431 -2.29 15.54 -8.91
N GLN A 432 -2.73 14.63 -8.03
CA GLN A 432 -4.16 14.34 -7.82
C GLN A 432 -4.99 15.60 -7.52
N SER A 433 -4.45 16.55 -6.75
CA SER A 433 -5.14 17.80 -6.40
C SER A 433 -5.37 18.72 -7.61
N ALA A 434 -4.52 18.64 -8.63
CA ALA A 434 -4.64 19.44 -9.84
C ALA A 434 -5.72 18.91 -10.81
N PHE A 435 -6.10 17.63 -10.71
CA PHE A 435 -7.13 17.03 -11.54
C PHE A 435 -8.55 17.17 -10.97
N LEU A 436 -8.66 17.56 -9.70
CA LEU A 436 -9.94 17.79 -9.06
C LEU A 436 -10.57 19.10 -9.57
N LEU A 437 -11.67 18.97 -10.31
CA LEU A 437 -12.49 20.12 -10.72
C LEU A 437 -13.15 20.75 -9.49
N PRO A 438 -13.02 22.06 -9.21
CA PRO A 438 -13.65 22.68 -8.05
C PRO A 438 -15.18 22.58 -8.15
N LEU A 439 -15.75 21.57 -7.50
CA LEU A 439 -17.17 21.29 -7.49
C LEU A 439 -17.73 21.59 -6.10
N PRO A 440 -18.26 22.81 -5.85
CA PRO A 440 -18.74 23.21 -4.53
C PRO A 440 -19.91 22.37 -4.03
N ALA A 441 -20.59 21.62 -4.91
CA ALA A 441 -21.61 20.65 -4.53
C ALA A 441 -21.02 19.43 -3.77
N VAL A 442 -19.83 18.97 -4.17
CA VAL A 442 -19.09 17.88 -3.51
C VAL A 442 -18.71 18.33 -2.09
N ASP A 443 -18.17 19.53 -1.98
CA ASP A 443 -17.71 20.11 -0.72
C ASP A 443 -18.88 20.37 0.24
N ARG A 444 -20.00 20.90 -0.26
CA ARG A 444 -21.24 21.04 0.53
C ARG A 444 -21.79 19.70 1.01
N HIS A 445 -21.72 18.66 0.18
CA HIS A 445 -22.18 17.33 0.57
C HIS A 445 -21.29 16.72 1.66
N LEU A 446 -19.96 16.85 1.54
CA LEU A 446 -19.01 16.44 2.57
C LEU A 446 -19.21 17.20 3.86
N ALA A 447 -19.38 18.53 3.80
CA ALA A 447 -19.64 19.34 4.99
C ALA A 447 -20.96 18.92 5.66
N LYS A 448 -22.00 18.62 4.89
CA LYS A 448 -23.26 18.08 5.42
C LYS A 448 -23.05 16.72 6.09
N MET A 449 -22.36 15.79 5.42
CA MET A 449 -22.05 14.47 5.97
C MET A 449 -21.22 14.58 7.25
N TYR A 450 -20.25 15.49 7.25
CA TYR A 450 -19.42 15.79 8.40
C TYR A 450 -20.24 16.30 9.59
N ASN A 451 -21.16 17.24 9.36
CA ASN A 451 -22.05 17.76 10.40
C ASN A 451 -23.05 16.71 10.89
N GLN A 452 -23.54 15.82 10.01
CA GLN A 452 -24.43 14.72 10.38
C GLN A 452 -23.76 13.64 11.25
N ASN A 453 -22.43 13.53 11.17
CA ASN A 453 -21.66 12.56 11.96
C ASN A 453 -21.26 13.10 13.34
N GLN A 454 -21.73 14.28 13.70
CA GLN A 454 -21.61 14.85 15.03
C GLN A 454 -22.75 14.28 15.89
N LEU A 455 -22.44 13.77 17.08
CA LEU A 455 -23.45 13.59 18.12
C LEU A 455 -24.05 14.96 18.40
N GLU A 456 -25.37 15.03 18.59
CA GLU A 456 -25.98 16.20 19.19
C GLU A 456 -25.33 16.42 20.55
N SER A 457 -24.37 17.34 20.61
CA SER A 457 -23.88 17.86 21.86
C SER A 457 -25.01 18.67 22.48
N ALA A 458 -25.17 18.54 23.80
CA ALA A 458 -26.09 19.41 24.52
C ALA A 458 -25.80 20.87 24.17
N PRO A 459 -26.83 21.73 24.08
CA PRO A 459 -26.69 23.10 23.60
C PRO A 459 -25.60 23.85 24.37
N GLY A 460 -24.44 23.97 23.73
CA GLY A 460 -23.29 24.70 24.26
C GLY A 460 -21.98 24.00 24.48
N PHE A 461 -21.82 22.78 23.99
CA PHE A 461 -20.52 22.14 23.86
C PHE A 461 -20.12 21.96 22.39
N LEU A 462 -18.82 21.78 22.15
CA LEU A 462 -18.36 21.35 20.83
C LEU A 462 -19.03 20.03 20.47
N PRO A 463 -19.30 19.78 19.19
CA PRO A 463 -19.85 18.51 18.76
C PRO A 463 -18.88 17.36 19.12
N THR A 464 -19.33 16.43 19.97
CA THR A 464 -18.65 15.14 20.09
C THR A 464 -18.89 14.36 18.81
N ARG A 465 -17.86 13.75 18.23
CA ARG A 465 -18.06 12.96 17.02
C ARG A 465 -18.57 11.57 17.37
N SER A 466 -19.53 11.12 16.57
CA SER A 466 -19.82 9.70 16.48
C SER A 466 -19.70 9.25 15.04
N TYR A 467 -20.56 8.33 14.68
CA TYR A 467 -20.35 7.24 13.78
C TYR A 467 -21.08 7.56 12.49
N GLY A 468 -20.34 7.79 11.41
CA GLY A 468 -20.94 8.07 10.11
C GLY A 468 -21.22 6.81 9.31
N SER A 469 -22.39 6.72 8.68
CA SER A 469 -22.68 5.68 7.68
C SER A 469 -22.30 6.15 6.28
N LEU A 470 -21.55 5.33 5.51
CA LEU A 470 -21.32 5.57 4.07
C LEU A 470 -22.23 4.74 3.17
N ARG A 471 -23.24 4.05 3.71
CA ARG A 471 -24.11 3.17 2.91
C ARG A 471 -24.80 3.95 1.79
N GLY A 472 -25.24 5.18 2.09
CA GLY A 472 -25.87 6.11 1.14
C GLY A 472 -24.92 7.02 0.36
N MET A 473 -23.60 6.82 0.44
CA MET A 473 -22.66 7.68 -0.27
C MET A 473 -22.81 7.50 -1.79
N PRO A 474 -23.08 8.58 -2.55
CA PRO A 474 -23.31 8.45 -3.98
C PRO A 474 -22.01 8.20 -4.76
N TRP A 475 -22.08 7.34 -5.78
CA TRP A 475 -20.91 6.93 -6.58
C TRP A 475 -20.21 8.06 -7.33
N TRP A 476 -20.93 9.12 -7.69
CA TRP A 476 -20.31 10.29 -8.35
C TRP A 476 -19.22 10.92 -7.48
N PHE A 477 -19.34 10.80 -6.15
CA PHE A 477 -18.34 11.29 -5.22
C PHE A 477 -17.03 10.49 -5.32
N VAL A 478 -17.13 9.16 -5.33
CA VAL A 478 -15.98 8.26 -5.49
C VAL A 478 -15.33 8.47 -6.85
N MET A 479 -16.12 8.64 -7.91
CA MET A 479 -15.61 8.91 -9.26
C MET A 479 -14.91 10.27 -9.36
N TYR A 480 -15.42 11.28 -8.66
CA TYR A 480 -14.79 12.59 -8.58
C TYR A 480 -13.42 12.49 -7.92
N ASP A 481 -13.31 11.77 -6.80
CA ASP A 481 -12.04 11.58 -6.11
C ASP A 481 -11.05 10.73 -6.90
N LEU A 482 -11.51 9.67 -7.57
CA LEU A 482 -10.71 8.82 -8.45
C LEU A 482 -10.48 9.41 -9.85
N SER A 483 -10.79 10.68 -10.08
CA SER A 483 -10.59 11.36 -11.37
C SER A 483 -9.13 11.30 -11.84
N TRP A 484 -8.17 11.40 -10.94
CA TRP A 484 -6.74 11.24 -11.25
C TRP A 484 -6.40 9.86 -11.80
N LEU A 485 -7.07 8.79 -11.35
CA LEU A 485 -6.89 7.43 -11.85
C LEU A 485 -7.52 7.28 -13.25
N ILE A 486 -8.64 7.94 -13.50
CA ILE A 486 -9.24 8.02 -14.84
C ILE A 486 -8.26 8.71 -15.80
N VAL A 487 -7.66 9.83 -15.38
CA VAL A 487 -6.62 10.52 -16.16
C VAL A 487 -5.42 9.60 -16.40
N ALA A 488 -4.96 8.85 -15.38
CA ALA A 488 -3.88 7.88 -15.55
C ALA A 488 -4.22 6.80 -16.59
N CYS A 489 -5.45 6.29 -16.60
CA CYS A 489 -5.94 5.35 -17.62
C CYS A 489 -5.97 5.99 -19.02
N MET A 490 -6.39 7.25 -19.14
CA MET A 490 -6.36 7.97 -20.43
C MET A 490 -4.93 8.16 -20.95
N VAL A 491 -3.99 8.56 -20.08
CA VAL A 491 -2.56 8.67 -20.41
C VAL A 491 -1.98 7.31 -20.81
N LEU A 492 -2.38 6.23 -20.13
CA LEU A 492 -1.99 4.86 -20.49
C LEU A 492 -2.50 4.48 -21.88
N ILE A 493 -3.74 4.81 -22.23
CA ILE A 493 -4.30 4.55 -23.57
C ILE A 493 -3.51 5.32 -24.64
N VAL A 494 -3.20 6.60 -24.40
CA VAL A 494 -2.38 7.41 -25.32
C VAL A 494 -0.98 6.80 -25.47
N TYR A 495 -0.35 6.38 -24.37
CA TYR A 495 0.94 5.70 -24.40
C TYR A 495 0.88 4.41 -25.23
N VAL A 496 -0.14 3.57 -25.01
CA VAL A 496 -0.37 2.34 -25.79
C VAL A 496 -0.56 2.66 -27.27
N ALA A 497 -1.34 3.68 -27.63
CA ALA A 497 -1.56 4.10 -29.00
C ALA A 497 -0.26 4.57 -29.69
N ILE A 498 0.58 5.33 -28.97
CA ILE A 498 1.90 5.76 -29.47
C ILE A 498 2.80 4.55 -29.72
N VAL A 499 2.88 3.61 -28.76
CA VAL A 499 3.70 2.40 -28.90
C VAL A 499 3.19 1.55 -30.06
N LEU A 500 1.87 1.39 -30.20
CA LEU A 500 1.25 0.66 -31.30
C LEU A 500 1.53 1.31 -32.67
N ALA A 501 1.48 2.64 -32.75
CA ALA A 501 1.81 3.37 -33.96
C ALA A 501 3.29 3.20 -34.33
N ALA A 502 4.19 3.28 -33.33
CA ALA A 502 5.62 3.09 -33.52
C ALA A 502 5.96 1.66 -33.97
N THR A 503 5.39 0.62 -33.34
CA THR A 503 5.64 -0.78 -33.73
C THR A 503 5.12 -1.07 -35.15
N ARG A 504 3.96 -0.53 -35.52
CA ARG A 504 3.43 -0.63 -36.89
C ARG A 504 4.28 0.13 -37.91
N ALA A 505 4.78 1.32 -37.55
CA ALA A 505 5.68 2.08 -38.41
C ALA A 505 7.00 1.34 -38.64
N ASP A 506 7.60 0.79 -37.59
CA ASP A 506 8.82 -0.02 -37.68
C ASP A 506 8.61 -1.28 -38.53
N ALA A 507 7.49 -1.98 -38.36
CA ALA A 507 7.14 -3.14 -39.19
C ALA A 507 7.01 -2.75 -40.69
N ARG A 508 6.39 -1.60 -40.99
CA ARG A 508 6.29 -1.06 -42.35
C ARG A 508 7.67 -0.68 -42.91
N HIS A 509 8.52 -0.01 -42.12
CA HIS A 509 9.88 0.35 -42.52
C HIS A 509 10.75 -0.89 -42.75
N HIS A 510 10.65 -1.91 -41.90
CA HIS A 510 11.38 -3.17 -42.07
C HIS A 510 10.92 -3.92 -43.33
N SER A 511 9.62 -3.97 -43.61
CA SER A 511 9.06 -4.54 -44.85
C SER A 511 9.55 -3.79 -46.09
N ARG A 512 9.50 -2.45 -46.08
CA ARG A 512 10.02 -1.61 -47.18
C ARG A 512 11.53 -1.75 -47.37
N ARG A 513 12.30 -1.83 -46.27
CA ARG A 513 13.76 -1.99 -46.30
C ARG A 513 14.17 -3.41 -46.72
N MET A 514 13.41 -4.44 -46.36
CA MET A 514 13.59 -5.79 -46.88
C MET A 514 13.25 -5.86 -48.38
N LYS A 515 12.16 -5.24 -48.83
CA LYS A 515 11.84 -5.15 -50.27
C LYS A 515 12.90 -4.39 -51.08
N ARG A 516 13.54 -3.36 -50.49
CA ARG A 516 14.68 -2.66 -51.11
C ARG A 516 15.99 -3.46 -51.05
N ARG A 517 16.23 -4.26 -50.00
CA ARG A 517 17.43 -5.10 -49.86
C ARG A 517 17.32 -6.46 -50.56
N SER A 518 16.13 -6.96 -50.87
CA SER A 518 15.95 -8.13 -51.74
C SER A 518 16.35 -7.85 -53.18
N ALA A 519 16.48 -6.58 -53.57
CA ALA A 519 17.06 -6.20 -54.84
C ALA A 519 18.61 -6.28 -54.84
N VAL A 520 19.26 -6.20 -53.67
CA VAL A 520 20.73 -6.23 -53.53
C VAL A 520 21.12 -6.76 -52.13
N SER A 521 21.27 -8.08 -51.92
CA SER A 521 22.07 -8.71 -50.84
C SER A 521 22.01 -10.26 -50.86
N PRO A 522 23.00 -10.97 -50.28
CA PRO A 522 23.43 -12.32 -50.69
C PRO A 522 22.57 -13.45 -50.11
N PHE A 523 22.45 -14.52 -50.91
CA PHE A 523 21.63 -15.73 -50.72
C PHE A 523 21.69 -16.37 -49.30
N GLY A 524 22.81 -16.27 -48.58
CA GLY A 524 23.02 -16.96 -47.30
C GLY A 524 22.27 -16.39 -46.08
N PHE A 525 21.99 -15.08 -46.04
CA PHE A 525 21.28 -14.46 -44.90
C PHE A 525 19.76 -14.66 -45.00
N LEU A 526 19.22 -14.61 -46.23
CA LEU A 526 17.81 -14.86 -46.48
C LEU A 526 17.41 -16.30 -46.14
N GLN A 527 18.28 -17.28 -46.44
CA GLN A 527 18.10 -18.68 -46.03
C GLN A 527 18.05 -18.81 -44.50
N SER A 528 18.93 -18.16 -43.73
CA SER A 528 18.85 -18.23 -42.26
C SER A 528 17.54 -17.68 -41.70
N VAL A 529 17.04 -16.55 -42.21
CA VAL A 529 15.80 -15.92 -41.70
C VAL A 529 14.54 -16.71 -42.09
N THR A 530 14.46 -17.20 -43.33
CA THR A 530 13.33 -18.06 -43.76
C THR A 530 13.37 -19.40 -43.03
N HIS A 531 14.56 -19.96 -42.80
CA HIS A 531 14.74 -21.21 -42.06
C HIS A 531 14.39 -21.06 -40.57
N VAL A 532 14.65 -19.92 -39.95
CA VAL A 532 14.19 -19.62 -38.57
C VAL A 532 12.68 -19.46 -38.50
N ARG A 533 12.03 -18.80 -39.48
CA ARG A 533 10.56 -18.72 -39.54
C ARG A 533 9.91 -20.10 -39.72
N LEU A 534 10.46 -20.92 -40.62
CA LEU A 534 10.02 -22.30 -40.83
C LEU A 534 10.26 -23.19 -39.60
N MET A 535 11.36 -22.97 -38.86
CA MET A 535 11.59 -23.67 -37.60
C MET A 535 10.65 -23.19 -36.49
N HIS A 536 10.37 -21.90 -36.41
CA HIS A 536 9.42 -21.35 -35.44
C HIS A 536 8.01 -21.89 -35.68
N SER A 537 7.60 -22.08 -36.95
CA SER A 537 6.30 -22.69 -37.29
C SER A 537 6.21 -24.18 -36.90
N ASN A 538 7.35 -24.89 -36.86
CA ASN A 538 7.40 -26.32 -36.51
C ASN A 538 7.32 -26.60 -35.00
N ILE A 539 7.46 -25.58 -34.15
CA ILE A 539 7.23 -25.73 -32.70
C ILE A 539 5.73 -25.76 -32.45
N THR A 540 5.24 -26.78 -31.73
CA THR A 540 3.81 -26.91 -31.40
C THR A 540 3.31 -25.68 -30.63
N ALA A 541 2.11 -25.20 -30.96
CA ALA A 541 1.46 -24.10 -30.27
C ALA A 541 1.43 -24.25 -28.73
N PRO A 542 1.13 -25.43 -28.14
CA PRO A 542 1.21 -25.63 -26.69
C PRO A 542 2.62 -25.44 -26.13
N PHE A 543 3.67 -25.93 -26.80
CA PHE A 543 5.05 -25.72 -26.35
C PHE A 543 5.41 -24.23 -26.32
N ARG A 544 4.98 -23.46 -27.33
CA ARG A 544 5.20 -22.00 -27.34
C ARG A 544 4.52 -21.31 -26.16
N ARG A 545 3.28 -21.68 -25.83
CA ARG A 545 2.57 -21.09 -24.68
C ARG A 545 3.26 -21.40 -23.34
N VAL A 546 3.88 -22.57 -23.22
CA VAL A 546 4.46 -23.06 -21.95
C VAL A 546 5.91 -22.60 -21.75
N PHE A 547 6.73 -22.61 -22.80
CA PHE A 547 8.19 -22.35 -22.72
C PHE A 547 8.63 -21.01 -23.34
N LEU A 548 7.80 -20.38 -24.18
CA LEU A 548 8.14 -19.20 -24.97
C LEU A 548 7.15 -18.03 -24.74
N ALA A 549 6.35 -18.03 -23.67
CA ALA A 549 5.50 -16.89 -23.31
C ALA A 549 5.84 -16.39 -21.90
N PRO A 550 6.05 -15.07 -21.69
CA PRO A 550 5.35 -13.98 -22.36
C PRO A 550 6.28 -12.94 -23.03
N HIS A 551 6.28 -12.87 -24.36
CA HIS A 551 6.87 -11.74 -25.11
C HIS A 551 5.94 -10.51 -25.16
N GLN A 552 4.80 -10.60 -24.47
CA GLN A 552 3.68 -9.67 -24.53
C GLN A 552 3.32 -9.24 -23.12
N GLY A 553 2.93 -7.99 -22.94
CA GLY A 553 2.68 -7.43 -21.61
C GLY A 553 3.72 -6.38 -21.20
N LEU A 554 3.94 -6.27 -19.90
CA LEU A 554 4.94 -5.39 -19.29
C LEU A 554 6.35 -6.00 -19.33
N VAL A 555 6.88 -6.20 -20.54
CA VAL A 555 8.14 -6.88 -20.80
C VAL A 555 8.96 -6.02 -21.76
N GLU A 556 10.28 -6.01 -21.60
CA GLU A 556 11.17 -5.44 -22.61
C GLU A 556 11.37 -6.45 -23.74
N PRO A 557 11.41 -6.05 -25.02
CA PRO A 557 11.58 -7.00 -26.12
C PRO A 557 12.89 -7.80 -26.00
N VAL A 558 12.77 -9.12 -25.99
CA VAL A 558 13.88 -10.10 -25.92
C VAL A 558 13.87 -10.95 -27.20
N ASP A 559 15.05 -11.35 -27.68
CA ASP A 559 15.19 -12.29 -28.79
C ASP A 559 15.06 -13.74 -28.29
N ASP A 560 14.13 -14.52 -28.85
CA ASP A 560 13.69 -15.81 -28.29
C ASP A 560 14.61 -16.97 -28.67
N ILE A 561 15.09 -16.92 -29.91
CA ILE A 561 15.86 -17.97 -30.55
C ILE A 561 17.18 -17.36 -31.02
N VAL A 562 18.29 -17.94 -30.56
CA VAL A 562 19.62 -17.60 -31.07
C VAL A 562 19.96 -18.62 -32.16
N CYS A 563 20.26 -18.16 -33.37
CA CYS A 563 20.68 -19.05 -34.45
C CYS A 563 21.99 -19.75 -34.09
N THR A 564 21.98 -21.07 -34.18
CA THR A 564 23.18 -21.90 -34.10
C THR A 564 23.69 -22.16 -35.51
N SER A 565 25.01 -22.37 -35.65
CA SER A 565 25.62 -22.87 -36.88
C SER A 565 25.22 -24.32 -37.19
N ASP A 566 24.77 -25.04 -36.16
CA ASP A 566 24.39 -26.44 -36.28
C ASP A 566 22.92 -26.56 -36.67
N SER A 567 22.70 -26.96 -37.92
CA SER A 567 21.40 -26.94 -38.55
C SER A 567 20.36 -27.67 -37.68
N LYS A 568 20.72 -28.79 -37.02
CA LYS A 568 19.79 -29.73 -36.35
C LYS A 568 19.26 -29.30 -34.97
N LEU A 569 19.76 -28.22 -34.37
CA LEU A 569 19.44 -27.84 -32.98
C LEU A 569 19.00 -26.37 -32.87
N LEU A 570 17.90 -26.13 -32.17
CA LEU A 570 17.41 -24.81 -31.79
C LEU A 570 18.00 -24.41 -30.44
N LEU A 571 18.53 -23.19 -30.31
CA LEU A 571 19.00 -22.67 -29.03
C LEU A 571 18.01 -21.64 -28.48
N LEU A 572 17.34 -22.00 -27.39
CA LEU A 572 16.51 -21.07 -26.64
C LEU A 572 17.39 -20.08 -25.90
N ASN A 573 17.04 -18.80 -25.99
CA ASN A 573 17.70 -17.78 -25.21
C ASN A 573 17.36 -17.97 -23.73
N GLY A 574 18.38 -18.11 -22.86
CA GLY A 574 18.15 -18.17 -21.42
C GLY A 574 17.35 -16.95 -20.91
N SER A 575 17.54 -15.77 -21.51
CA SER A 575 16.75 -14.58 -21.14
C SER A 575 15.26 -14.74 -21.46
N SER A 576 14.91 -15.42 -22.55
CA SER A 576 13.51 -15.72 -22.92
C SER A 576 12.91 -16.76 -21.97
N LEU A 577 13.66 -17.81 -21.64
CA LEU A 577 13.24 -18.81 -20.64
C LEU A 577 12.98 -18.19 -19.27
N TRP A 578 13.85 -17.29 -18.83
CA TRP A 578 13.65 -16.53 -17.60
C TRP A 578 12.39 -15.66 -17.66
N CYS A 579 12.16 -14.95 -18.77
CA CYS A 579 10.92 -14.17 -18.95
C CYS A 579 9.68 -15.08 -18.91
N ALA A 580 9.79 -16.30 -19.42
CA ALA A 580 8.74 -17.32 -19.32
C ALA A 580 8.55 -17.91 -17.90
N GLY A 581 9.39 -17.52 -16.96
CA GLY A 581 9.33 -17.95 -15.56
C GLY A 581 10.10 -19.23 -15.26
N TRP A 582 11.07 -19.60 -16.09
CA TRP A 582 11.91 -20.79 -15.93
C TRP A 582 13.31 -20.45 -15.43
N VAL A 583 13.82 -21.29 -14.53
CA VAL A 583 15.17 -21.20 -13.99
C VAL A 583 15.80 -22.58 -13.93
N ARG A 584 17.11 -22.66 -14.17
CA ARG A 584 17.85 -23.93 -14.13
C ARG A 584 18.30 -24.21 -12.70
N LEU A 585 17.95 -25.40 -12.21
CA LEU A 585 18.29 -25.95 -10.90
C LEU A 585 19.27 -27.11 -11.07
N ASN A 586 20.35 -27.13 -10.29
CA ASN A 586 21.38 -28.17 -10.26
C ASN A 586 21.92 -28.62 -11.64
N VAL A 587 22.00 -27.72 -12.62
CA VAL A 587 22.42 -28.01 -14.02
C VAL A 587 21.48 -28.97 -14.79
N ASP A 588 20.72 -29.83 -14.12
CA ASP A 588 20.02 -30.93 -14.77
C ASP A 588 18.50 -30.71 -14.86
N TYR A 589 17.95 -29.71 -14.17
CA TYR A 589 16.52 -29.45 -14.17
C TYR A 589 16.19 -28.02 -14.54
N LEU A 590 15.12 -27.84 -15.31
CA LEU A 590 14.49 -26.55 -15.58
C LEU A 590 13.16 -26.50 -14.81
N VAL A 591 13.07 -25.61 -13.84
CA VAL A 591 11.94 -25.52 -12.92
C VAL A 591 11.30 -24.14 -13.04
N ARG A 592 10.00 -24.04 -12.76
CA ARG A 592 9.34 -22.73 -12.66
C ARG A 592 9.80 -21.99 -11.41
N VAL A 593 10.06 -20.69 -11.54
CA VAL A 593 10.45 -19.84 -10.39
C VAL A 593 9.37 -19.87 -9.29
N GLU A 594 8.10 -19.92 -9.68
CA GLU A 594 6.94 -20.05 -8.76
C GLU A 594 6.96 -21.32 -7.91
N ALA A 595 7.66 -22.38 -8.35
CA ALA A 595 7.73 -23.65 -7.65
C ALA A 595 8.90 -23.73 -6.64
N ILE A 596 9.82 -22.76 -6.65
CA ILE A 596 10.96 -22.72 -5.72
C ILE A 596 10.52 -22.70 -4.25
N PRO A 597 9.54 -21.89 -3.82
CA PRO A 597 9.06 -21.91 -2.43
C PRO A 597 8.53 -23.28 -1.99
N ALA A 598 7.81 -23.97 -2.88
CA ALA A 598 7.29 -25.31 -2.61
C ALA A 598 8.42 -26.34 -2.45
N LEU A 599 9.45 -26.25 -3.31
CA LEU A 599 10.65 -27.09 -3.19
C LEU A 599 11.44 -26.81 -1.91
N LEU A 600 11.63 -25.52 -1.55
CA LEU A 600 12.29 -25.13 -0.31
C LEU A 600 11.51 -25.60 0.93
N PHE A 601 10.19 -25.52 0.90
CA PHE A 601 9.34 -26.03 1.98
C PHE A 601 9.49 -27.54 2.13
N ASN A 602 9.39 -28.28 1.01
CA ASN A 602 9.60 -29.72 1.03
C ASN A 602 10.99 -30.11 1.57
N LEU A 603 12.03 -29.37 1.19
CA LEU A 603 13.41 -29.56 1.66
C LEU A 603 13.55 -29.26 3.16
N LEU A 604 12.96 -28.16 3.63
CA LEU A 604 12.98 -27.75 5.03
C LEU A 604 12.29 -28.79 5.92
N CYS A 605 11.15 -29.33 5.46
CA CYS A 605 10.40 -30.35 6.16
C CYS A 605 10.91 -31.78 5.90
N GLN A 606 11.92 -31.96 5.04
CA GLN A 606 12.46 -33.25 4.60
C GLN A 606 11.36 -34.23 4.11
N THR A 607 10.28 -33.70 3.54
CA THR A 607 9.06 -34.44 3.18
C THR A 607 8.41 -33.86 1.94
N THR A 608 7.84 -34.70 1.07
CA THR A 608 7.18 -34.29 -0.18
C THR A 608 5.74 -33.84 0.08
N PHE A 609 5.55 -32.63 0.58
CA PHE A 609 4.21 -32.03 0.72
C PHE A 609 3.63 -31.57 -0.62
N PHE A 610 4.48 -30.98 -1.47
CA PHE A 610 4.08 -30.47 -2.78
C PHE A 610 4.74 -31.26 -3.91
N SER A 611 3.96 -31.77 -4.87
CA SER A 611 4.52 -32.36 -6.08
C SER A 611 4.97 -31.24 -7.02
N VAL A 612 6.27 -31.16 -7.29
CA VAL A 612 6.86 -30.17 -8.19
C VAL A 612 7.47 -30.87 -9.39
N CYS A 613 7.02 -30.48 -10.59
CA CYS A 613 7.53 -31.00 -11.85
C CYS A 613 8.57 -30.05 -12.46
N GLY A 614 9.65 -30.60 -12.99
CA GLY A 614 10.68 -29.88 -13.75
C GLY A 614 10.99 -30.59 -15.06
N ALA A 615 11.48 -29.86 -16.05
CA ALA A 615 11.96 -30.46 -17.29
C ALA A 615 13.43 -30.86 -17.13
N LYS A 616 13.75 -32.13 -17.35
CA LYS A 616 15.12 -32.64 -17.26
C LYS A 616 15.96 -32.21 -18.46
N LEU A 617 17.22 -31.94 -18.21
CA LEU A 617 18.21 -31.41 -19.14
C LEU A 617 19.41 -32.36 -19.23
N ASP A 618 19.55 -33.10 -20.32
CA ASP A 618 20.74 -33.90 -20.60
C ASP A 618 21.67 -33.11 -21.54
N HIS A 619 22.84 -32.68 -21.06
CA HIS A 619 23.81 -31.89 -21.85
C HIS A 619 23.20 -30.61 -22.46
N ASP A 620 22.38 -29.91 -21.68
CA ASP A 620 21.53 -28.77 -22.05
C ASP A 620 20.38 -29.09 -23.02
N ARG A 621 20.13 -30.36 -23.34
CA ARG A 621 18.99 -30.75 -24.18
C ARG A 621 17.80 -31.11 -23.33
N LEU A 622 16.65 -30.53 -23.65
CA LEU A 622 15.38 -30.84 -23.00
C LEU A 622 14.95 -32.27 -23.36
N THR A 623 14.76 -33.15 -22.37
CA THR A 623 14.43 -34.57 -22.60
C THR A 623 12.99 -34.91 -22.23
N HIS A 624 12.63 -34.91 -20.94
CA HIS A 624 11.29 -35.24 -20.45
C HIS A 624 10.92 -34.39 -19.22
N PHE A 625 9.65 -34.44 -18.80
CA PHE A 625 9.22 -33.89 -17.51
C PHE A 625 9.35 -34.95 -16.43
N ASP A 626 9.89 -34.55 -15.29
CA ASP A 626 10.06 -35.40 -14.12
C ASP A 626 9.62 -34.68 -12.84
N CYS A 627 9.21 -35.44 -11.83
CA CYS A 627 8.90 -34.92 -10.51
C CYS A 627 10.18 -34.85 -9.68
N LEU A 628 10.50 -33.67 -9.16
CA LEU A 628 11.67 -33.51 -8.31
C LEU A 628 11.40 -34.14 -6.94
N CYS A 629 12.13 -35.20 -6.64
CA CYS A 629 12.14 -35.82 -5.32
C CYS A 629 12.99 -34.99 -4.36
N VAL A 630 12.51 -34.80 -3.13
CA VAL A 630 13.22 -34.04 -2.09
C VAL A 630 14.58 -34.67 -1.77
N ASN A 631 14.66 -35.99 -1.83
CA ASN A 631 15.88 -36.75 -1.54
C ASN A 631 17.02 -36.49 -2.55
N GLU A 632 16.69 -36.00 -3.74
CA GLU A 632 17.67 -35.66 -4.78
C GLU A 632 18.16 -34.22 -4.70
N LEU A 633 17.52 -33.39 -3.85
CA LEU A 633 17.80 -31.96 -3.73
C LEU A 633 18.64 -31.66 -2.50
N ASN A 634 19.65 -30.83 -2.68
CA ASN A 634 20.47 -30.28 -1.60
C ASN A 634 20.28 -28.76 -1.49
N TRP A 635 20.45 -28.18 -0.30
CA TRP A 635 20.41 -26.73 -0.08
C TRP A 635 21.38 -25.97 -1.00
N ARG A 636 22.51 -26.60 -1.35
CA ARG A 636 23.51 -26.04 -2.27
C ARG A 636 22.97 -25.84 -3.70
N ASP A 637 22.00 -26.63 -4.12
CA ASP A 637 21.45 -26.58 -5.48
C ASP A 637 20.63 -25.31 -5.71
N PHE A 638 20.04 -24.77 -4.65
CA PHE A 638 19.34 -23.48 -4.69
C PHE A 638 20.30 -22.29 -4.74
N LEU A 639 21.59 -22.48 -4.40
CA LEU A 639 22.63 -21.45 -4.53
C LEU A 639 23.28 -21.45 -5.92
N THR A 640 23.06 -22.50 -6.72
CA THR A 640 23.62 -22.66 -8.07
C THR A 640 22.62 -22.35 -9.19
N LEU A 641 21.48 -21.71 -8.87
CA LEU A 641 20.48 -21.29 -9.85
C LEU A 641 21.11 -20.48 -10.99
N SER A 642 20.76 -20.82 -12.23
CA SER A 642 21.34 -20.18 -13.41
C SER A 642 20.33 -19.95 -14.54
N ILE A 643 20.64 -18.96 -15.38
CA ILE A 643 19.94 -18.70 -16.63
C ILE A 643 20.91 -19.04 -17.76
N THR A 644 20.78 -20.25 -18.31
CA THR A 644 21.61 -20.73 -19.43
C THR A 644 20.74 -21.05 -20.63
N HIS A 645 21.38 -21.12 -21.79
CA HIS A 645 20.72 -21.48 -23.04
C HIS A 645 20.34 -22.96 -23.04
N VAL A 646 19.15 -23.28 -23.54
CA VAL A 646 18.66 -24.66 -23.65
C VAL A 646 18.61 -25.06 -25.11
N LYS A 647 19.07 -26.26 -25.42
CA LYS A 647 19.06 -26.85 -26.77
C LYS A 647 17.77 -27.64 -26.97
N LEU A 648 17.09 -27.38 -28.07
CA LEU A 648 15.94 -28.16 -28.54
C LEU A 648 16.24 -28.89 -29.84
N PRO A 649 15.82 -30.15 -29.98
CA PRO A 649 15.92 -30.85 -31.26
C PRO A 649 14.91 -30.30 -32.28
N ARG A 650 15.29 -30.31 -33.56
CA ARG A 650 14.50 -29.78 -34.69
C ARG A 650 13.06 -30.30 -34.80
N ARG A 651 12.78 -31.53 -34.37
CA ARG A 651 11.46 -32.17 -34.41
C ARG A 651 10.97 -32.48 -33.00
N PHE A 652 10.81 -31.42 -32.19
CA PHE A 652 10.30 -31.57 -30.84
C PHE A 652 8.77 -31.72 -30.86
N LYS A 653 8.26 -32.94 -30.61
CA LYS A 653 6.82 -33.23 -30.61
C LYS A 653 6.11 -32.82 -29.31
N GLY A 654 6.86 -32.39 -28.29
CA GLY A 654 6.37 -32.12 -26.95
C GLY A 654 7.19 -32.89 -25.91
N LEU A 655 7.05 -32.54 -24.63
CA LEU A 655 7.58 -33.33 -23.52
C LEU A 655 6.52 -34.37 -23.13
N SER A 656 6.90 -35.64 -23.04
CA SER A 656 6.13 -36.65 -22.31
C SER A 656 6.47 -36.58 -20.83
N LEU A 657 5.50 -36.79 -19.96
CA LEU A 657 5.75 -37.16 -18.56
C LEU A 657 6.40 -38.54 -18.55
N HIS A 658 7.41 -38.74 -17.70
CA HIS A 658 8.04 -40.06 -17.55
C HIS A 658 7.01 -41.10 -17.09
N GLU A 659 7.03 -42.30 -17.70
CA GLU A 659 5.99 -43.34 -17.55
C GLU A 659 5.84 -43.88 -16.10
N ASP A 660 6.81 -43.67 -15.20
CA ASP A 660 6.74 -44.11 -13.80
C ASP A 660 5.68 -43.36 -12.98
N PHE A 661 5.10 -42.28 -13.52
CA PHE A 661 4.04 -41.51 -12.86
C PHE A 661 2.75 -42.33 -12.63
N SER A 662 2.44 -43.31 -13.50
CA SER A 662 1.28 -44.20 -13.26
C SER A 662 1.46 -45.10 -12.05
N VAL A 663 2.70 -45.44 -11.70
CA VAL A 663 3.02 -46.34 -10.58
C VAL A 663 2.92 -45.60 -9.24
N ILE A 664 3.37 -44.35 -9.17
CA ILE A 664 3.26 -43.53 -7.93
C ILE A 664 1.81 -43.15 -7.62
N ARG A 665 0.97 -42.91 -8.65
CA ARG A 665 -0.48 -42.66 -8.46
C ARG A 665 -1.20 -43.90 -7.92
N GLN A 666 -0.82 -45.10 -8.38
CA GLN A 666 -1.31 -46.36 -7.82
C GLN A 666 -0.80 -46.63 -6.39
N ALA A 667 0.43 -46.24 -6.08
CA ALA A 667 1.00 -46.38 -4.73
C ALA A 667 0.31 -45.43 -3.72
N SER A 668 -0.01 -44.19 -4.10
CA SER A 668 -0.71 -43.24 -3.20
C SER A 668 -2.18 -43.61 -2.93
N HIS A 669 -2.85 -44.28 -3.88
CA HIS A 669 -4.22 -44.77 -3.68
C HIS A 669 -4.31 -46.06 -2.87
N ASN A 670 -3.22 -46.83 -2.77
CA ASN A 670 -3.16 -48.08 -2.01
C ASN A 670 -2.73 -47.91 -0.55
N ALA A 671 -2.39 -46.69 -0.11
CA ALA A 671 -2.14 -46.37 1.29
C ALA A 671 -3.47 -46.16 2.08
N LYS A 672 -4.29 -47.20 2.18
CA LYS A 672 -5.26 -47.33 3.28
C LYS A 672 -4.63 -48.20 4.37
N PRO A 673 -4.57 -47.77 5.64
CA PRO A 673 -4.19 -48.67 6.72
C PRO A 673 -5.35 -49.63 6.96
N LYS A 674 -5.23 -50.88 6.52
CA LYS A 674 -6.10 -51.97 7.02
C LYS A 674 -5.44 -52.55 8.27
N PRO A 675 -6.12 -52.55 9.43
CA PRO A 675 -5.64 -53.26 10.60
C PRO A 675 -5.70 -54.76 10.33
N HIS A 676 -4.59 -55.47 10.59
CA HIS A 676 -4.53 -56.92 10.57
C HIS A 676 -5.43 -57.49 11.68
N LEU A 677 -6.52 -58.14 11.29
CA LEU A 677 -7.09 -59.26 12.04
C LEU A 677 -6.94 -60.51 11.18
N ALA A 678 -6.40 -61.56 11.80
CA ALA A 678 -6.24 -62.88 11.23
C ALA A 678 -7.56 -63.47 10.74
N LYS A 679 -7.52 -64.26 9.65
CA LYS A 679 -7.92 -65.69 9.62
C LYS A 679 -8.06 -66.21 8.17
N ASP A 680 -7.39 -67.35 7.95
CA ASP A 680 -7.62 -68.50 7.06
C ASP A 680 -8.01 -68.36 5.57
N ASP A 681 -7.24 -69.11 4.77
CA ASP A 681 -7.59 -70.01 3.66
C ASP A 681 -8.67 -69.60 2.65
N SER A 682 -8.26 -69.52 1.37
CA SER A 682 -8.63 -70.52 0.34
C SER A 682 -8.37 -70.01 -1.08
N ASP A 683 -7.98 -70.96 -1.92
CA ASP A 683 -7.71 -70.86 -3.35
C ASP A 683 -8.83 -70.22 -4.19
N ARG A 684 -8.46 -69.41 -5.20
CA ARG A 684 -9.04 -69.54 -6.55
C ARG A 684 -8.25 -68.82 -7.65
N LYS A 685 -7.79 -69.60 -8.63
CA LYS A 685 -7.42 -69.17 -9.99
C LYS A 685 -8.60 -68.48 -10.70
N SER A 686 -8.34 -67.40 -11.45
CA SER A 686 -8.92 -67.24 -12.79
C SER A 686 -8.14 -66.22 -13.64
N THR A 687 -8.06 -66.56 -14.91
CA THR A 687 -7.43 -65.89 -16.06
C THR A 687 -8.41 -64.97 -16.79
N HIS A 688 -7.94 -63.86 -17.37
CA HIS A 688 -8.27 -63.29 -18.71
C HIS A 688 -7.83 -61.80 -18.75
N VAL A 689 -6.87 -61.41 -19.60
CA VAL A 689 -6.98 -60.89 -20.99
C VAL A 689 -7.89 -59.67 -21.14
N GLY A 690 -7.35 -58.54 -21.59
CA GLY A 690 -8.16 -57.40 -22.04
C GLY A 690 -7.40 -56.10 -22.32
N SER A 691 -6.91 -55.97 -23.55
CA SER A 691 -6.47 -54.73 -24.20
C SER A 691 -7.45 -53.55 -24.01
N SER A 692 -6.94 -52.33 -23.74
CA SER A 692 -7.37 -51.12 -24.45
C SER A 692 -6.51 -49.88 -24.17
N ARG A 693 -6.22 -49.18 -25.27
CA ARG A 693 -5.79 -47.78 -25.48
C ARG A 693 -5.80 -46.85 -24.26
N GLY A 694 -4.64 -46.31 -23.90
CA GLY A 694 -4.51 -45.16 -22.99
C GLY A 694 -4.83 -43.82 -23.67
N PRO A 695 -5.58 -42.91 -23.03
CA PRO A 695 -5.84 -41.57 -23.55
C PRO A 695 -4.69 -40.61 -23.22
N SER A 696 -4.37 -39.73 -24.17
CA SER A 696 -3.51 -38.56 -23.96
C SER A 696 -4.20 -37.56 -23.04
N VAL A 697 -3.70 -37.41 -21.82
CA VAL A 697 -4.19 -36.43 -20.84
C VAL A 697 -3.42 -35.12 -21.02
N PHE A 698 -4.09 -34.11 -21.57
CA PHE A 698 -3.74 -32.71 -21.45
C PHE A 698 -4.98 -31.97 -20.96
N GLU A 699 -5.15 -31.93 -19.64
CA GLU A 699 -6.07 -31.01 -18.97
C GLU A 699 -5.73 -30.96 -17.47
N ALA A 700 -6.08 -29.82 -16.85
CA ALA A 700 -5.80 -29.40 -15.48
C ALA A 700 -4.41 -28.78 -15.21
N PHE A 701 -4.34 -27.44 -15.33
CA PHE A 701 -3.91 -26.60 -14.22
C PHE A 701 -4.68 -25.28 -14.28
N GLY A 702 -5.49 -25.04 -13.24
CA GLY A 702 -6.03 -23.74 -12.86
C GLY A 702 -5.10 -23.02 -11.89
#